data_AF-A0AAV7XNB7-F1
#
_entry.id   AF-A0AAV7XNB7-F1
#
_cell.length_a   1.000
_cell.length_b   1.000
_cell.length_c   1.000
_cell.angle_alpha   90.00
_cell.angle_beta   90.00
_cell.angle_gamma   90.00
#
_symmetry.space_group_name_H-M   'P 1'
#
loop_
_entity.id
_entity.type
_entity.pdbx_description
1 polymer ?
#
loop_
_entity_poly.entity_id
_entity_poly.type
_entity_poly.pdbx_seq_one_letter_code
_entity_poly.pdbx_strand_id
1 'polypeptide(L)'
;MLTAIFVTALVASALGSPSVDLSRSEALSGRAAAPYTVQVLRGGWYAAPAALIGDQFVICSASLLAGAKASDLKVSTGGWFAGKTAVTDVLVHPDAALGADVAVLKLAKPIAKKGLAAVPGVVSVPTPAGSLAVVSGWGWLGILSTSEQWLVLPRYCGVPPQAAASLCAAGSFQAGAPLAVDGLLAGLASAPGKGPVKGVVSYVDLADPSVQKFIAAATGTETGSPPRPPRSNPPRPPPPSPSPAARVSTRPDGVVLQVGTASAIHVNGGLPTKEPLVLKDGLNGGELAFHEPDSGDAVVLAAGERVRLVCAGKGNGFTNFKSSQDLTAECVEDDAFLVNGQSVQVHQLGCKAEASNSARKVGTCGDNGQFTQIRIGFEVGDDFVTQIENCFDSRTFDAVYSRAHLTPAIAGHESGVQRPKNFQPTFYENLVPNTLYIRKNQRSAIAQLLGSAELAQKYIGDDSTHFLARGHLSAKADHIQGPQQRATFYYINVAPQWQTFNGDNWEKLESSVRDWVVSSGRSVHVVTGTWGTATLPDKDGKETELYLQADKQYIRVPKYYWKVVYDPATKQAAAFVGLNNPYHETQPADVLCEDVCARYNWLSWKASNQQSGYGFCCDVNELRKIVTTIPADIEAESLL
;
A
#
# COMPACT_ATOMS: atom_id res chain seq x y z
N MET A 1 -56.81 -5.67 8.40
CA MET A 1 -57.17 -4.26 8.18
C MET A 1 -56.10 -3.39 8.84
N LEU A 2 -55.48 -2.52 8.03
CA LEU A 2 -54.85 -1.21 8.31
C LEU A 2 -54.00 -1.00 9.59
N THR A 3 -52.68 -0.74 9.44
CA THR A 3 -51.95 0.56 9.66
C THR A 3 -51.82 0.95 11.15
N ALA A 4 -50.73 1.48 11.73
CA ALA A 4 -49.63 2.31 11.26
C ALA A 4 -48.47 2.32 12.29
N ILE A 5 -47.30 2.75 11.82
CA ILE A 5 -46.06 3.06 12.54
C ILE A 5 -46.20 4.40 13.29
N PHE A 6 -45.63 4.54 14.49
CA PHE A 6 -45.17 5.85 15.00
C PHE A 6 -43.90 5.74 15.86
N VAL A 7 -42.95 6.61 15.50
CA VAL A 7 -41.66 6.90 16.13
C VAL A 7 -41.87 7.90 17.28
N THR A 8 -41.21 7.71 18.41
CA THR A 8 -41.10 8.72 19.48
C THR A 8 -39.71 9.32 19.49
N ALA A 9 -39.66 10.66 19.42
CA ALA A 9 -38.48 11.50 19.59
C ALA A 9 -38.34 11.91 21.07
N LEU A 10 -37.10 11.99 21.54
CA LEU A 10 -36.74 12.50 22.87
C LEU A 10 -36.00 13.82 22.70
N VAL A 11 -36.55 14.87 23.32
CA VAL A 11 -36.00 16.23 23.41
C VAL A 11 -35.12 16.30 24.66
N ALA A 12 -33.89 16.80 24.53
CA ALA A 12 -33.08 17.25 25.66
C ALA A 12 -32.58 18.68 25.41
N SER A 13 -32.78 19.51 26.43
CA SER A 13 -32.53 20.94 26.54
C SER A 13 -31.06 21.31 26.71
N ALA A 14 -30.72 22.51 26.23
CA ALA A 14 -29.37 23.07 26.13
C ALA A 14 -29.02 24.05 27.29
N LEU A 15 -27.75 24.05 27.72
CA LEU A 15 -26.93 25.14 28.30
C LEU A 15 -25.47 24.63 28.28
N GLY A 16 -24.41 25.23 27.75
CA GLY A 16 -24.12 26.43 26.96
C GLY A 16 -22.59 26.58 26.90
N SER A 17 -21.98 26.54 25.70
CA SER A 17 -20.62 26.98 25.31
C SER A 17 -20.45 26.70 23.80
N PRO A 18 -19.63 27.47 23.04
CA PRO A 18 -19.91 27.81 21.65
C PRO A 18 -19.72 26.62 20.71
N SER A 19 -20.81 25.95 20.36
CA SER A 19 -20.85 25.01 19.24
C SER A 19 -21.03 25.81 17.96
N VAL A 20 -20.01 25.80 17.12
CA VAL A 20 -20.06 26.17 15.71
C VAL A 20 -21.27 25.48 15.07
N ASP A 21 -22.13 26.31 14.48
CA ASP A 21 -23.37 25.93 13.81
C ASP A 21 -23.08 24.98 12.65
N LEU A 22 -23.26 23.67 12.88
CA LEU A 22 -23.15 22.59 11.90
C LEU A 22 -24.37 22.51 10.98
N SER A 23 -25.04 23.63 10.67
CA SER A 23 -26.23 23.64 9.83
C SER A 23 -26.28 24.74 8.77
N ARG A 24 -25.16 25.23 8.24
CA ARG A 24 -25.14 26.00 6.96
C ARG A 24 -23.76 26.30 6.33
N SER A 25 -22.97 25.28 6.03
CA SER A 25 -21.83 25.35 5.08
C SER A 25 -21.40 23.91 4.75
N GLU A 26 -21.31 23.37 3.54
CA GLU A 26 -21.23 23.92 2.20
C GLU A 26 -21.84 22.87 1.23
N ALA A 27 -23.03 23.12 0.68
CA ALA A 27 -23.45 22.53 -0.59
C ALA A 27 -23.01 23.39 -1.79
N LEU A 28 -22.14 24.37 -1.52
CA LEU A 28 -21.63 25.39 -2.45
C LEU A 28 -20.13 25.22 -2.78
N SER A 29 -19.39 24.32 -2.12
CA SER A 29 -17.94 24.15 -2.36
C SER A 29 -17.61 23.31 -3.60
N GLY A 30 -18.38 22.25 -3.91
CA GLY A 30 -18.10 21.40 -5.08
C GLY A 30 -18.25 22.09 -6.45
N ARG A 31 -19.18 23.05 -6.58
CA ARG A 31 -19.44 23.74 -7.86
C ARG A 31 -18.42 24.84 -8.16
N ALA A 32 -17.85 25.47 -7.13
CA ALA A 32 -16.78 26.44 -7.30
C ALA A 32 -15.47 25.75 -7.71
N ALA A 33 -15.19 24.58 -7.15
CA ALA A 33 -14.01 23.77 -7.48
C ALA A 33 -14.08 23.12 -8.87
N ALA A 34 -15.28 22.73 -9.32
CA ALA A 34 -15.49 22.10 -10.63
C ALA A 34 -16.71 22.71 -11.37
N PRO A 35 -16.59 23.94 -11.90
CA PRO A 35 -17.69 24.65 -12.54
C PRO A 35 -18.09 24.06 -13.89
N TYR A 36 -17.34 23.10 -14.44
CA TYR A 36 -17.57 22.45 -15.73
C TYR A 36 -18.35 21.14 -15.63
N THR A 37 -18.56 20.61 -14.42
CA THR A 37 -19.12 19.26 -14.23
C THR A 37 -20.61 19.20 -14.54
N VAL A 38 -20.97 18.35 -15.49
CA VAL A 38 -22.33 18.04 -15.93
C VAL A 38 -22.54 16.53 -15.93
N GLN A 39 -23.75 16.07 -16.27
CA GLN A 39 -24.05 14.64 -16.40
C GLN A 39 -24.89 14.37 -17.63
N VAL A 40 -24.62 13.24 -18.29
CA VAL A 40 -25.41 12.71 -19.40
C VAL A 40 -26.50 11.83 -18.83
N LEU A 41 -27.71 12.00 -19.35
CA LEU A 41 -28.88 11.20 -19.03
C LEU A 41 -29.33 10.42 -20.26
N ARG A 42 -29.66 9.14 -20.08
CA ARG A 42 -30.25 8.27 -21.11
C ARG A 42 -31.66 7.88 -20.70
N GLY A 43 -32.66 8.20 -21.51
CA GLY A 43 -34.06 7.91 -21.16
C GLY A 43 -34.53 8.57 -19.84
N GLY A 44 -33.87 9.67 -19.43
CA GLY A 44 -34.16 10.39 -18.18
C GLY A 44 -33.36 9.94 -16.96
N TRP A 45 -32.62 8.83 -17.05
CA TRP A 45 -31.78 8.28 -15.98
C TRP A 45 -30.32 8.64 -16.15
N TYR A 46 -29.56 8.65 -15.07
CA TYR A 46 -28.10 8.88 -15.08
C TYR A 46 -27.39 7.86 -16.00
N ALA A 47 -26.55 8.35 -16.90
CA ALA A 47 -25.80 7.53 -17.85
C ALA A 47 -24.28 7.69 -17.68
N ALA A 48 -23.78 8.93 -17.67
CA ALA A 48 -22.34 9.19 -17.56
C ALA A 48 -22.06 10.53 -16.87
N PRO A 49 -20.97 10.64 -16.09
CA PRO A 49 -20.41 11.94 -15.76
C PRO A 49 -19.77 12.58 -16.99
N ALA A 50 -19.72 13.90 -17.02
CA ALA A 50 -19.20 14.62 -18.18
C ALA A 50 -18.69 16.02 -17.81
N ALA A 51 -17.89 16.62 -18.69
CA ALA A 51 -17.38 17.98 -18.56
C ALA A 51 -17.82 18.85 -19.73
N LEU A 52 -18.16 20.11 -19.43
CA LEU A 52 -18.43 21.13 -20.44
C LEU A 52 -17.09 21.63 -21.01
N ILE A 53 -16.88 21.46 -22.32
CA ILE A 53 -15.65 21.87 -23.04
C ILE A 53 -15.89 23.06 -23.99
N GLY A 54 -17.12 23.56 -24.02
CA GLY A 54 -17.57 24.75 -24.73
C GLY A 54 -19.02 25.03 -24.35
N ASP A 55 -19.59 26.14 -24.76
CA ASP A 55 -20.98 26.49 -24.44
C ASP A 55 -22.01 25.49 -25.03
N GLN A 56 -21.67 24.82 -26.14
CA GLN A 56 -22.50 23.82 -26.83
C GLN A 56 -21.92 22.41 -26.87
N PHE A 57 -20.79 22.16 -26.19
CA PHE A 57 -20.06 20.89 -26.31
C PHE A 57 -19.71 20.29 -24.96
N VAL A 58 -19.92 18.98 -24.85
CA VAL A 58 -19.68 18.21 -23.63
C VAL A 58 -18.84 16.99 -23.97
N ILE A 59 -17.88 16.65 -23.11
CA ILE A 59 -17.00 15.48 -23.26
C ILE A 59 -17.28 14.45 -22.16
N CYS A 60 -17.27 13.17 -22.50
CA CYS A 60 -17.39 12.05 -21.56
C CYS A 60 -16.80 10.76 -22.15
N SER A 61 -16.79 9.67 -21.38
CA SER A 61 -16.37 8.35 -21.88
C SER A 61 -17.35 7.78 -22.90
N ALA A 62 -16.83 7.25 -24.00
CA ALA A 62 -17.64 6.66 -25.07
C ALA A 62 -18.27 5.32 -24.65
N SER A 63 -17.55 4.51 -23.87
CA SER A 63 -17.96 3.21 -23.37
C SER A 63 -19.25 3.29 -22.55
N LEU A 64 -19.43 4.36 -21.77
CA LEU A 64 -20.65 4.63 -21.00
C LEU A 64 -21.86 5.00 -21.87
N LEU A 65 -21.63 5.36 -23.12
CA LEU A 65 -22.68 5.70 -24.10
C LEU A 65 -22.91 4.58 -25.13
N ALA A 66 -22.32 3.41 -24.94
CA ALA A 66 -22.42 2.31 -25.90
C ALA A 66 -23.88 2.02 -26.31
N GLY A 67 -24.14 2.07 -27.62
CA GLY A 67 -25.44 1.82 -28.22
C GLY A 67 -26.52 2.89 -27.95
N ALA A 68 -26.17 4.09 -27.46
CA ALA A 68 -27.10 5.20 -27.32
C ALA A 68 -27.17 6.05 -28.59
N LYS A 69 -28.37 6.49 -28.99
CA LYS A 69 -28.56 7.49 -30.05
C LYS A 69 -28.65 8.88 -29.45
N ALA A 70 -28.32 9.93 -30.21
CA ALA A 70 -28.44 11.32 -29.76
C ALA A 70 -29.86 11.64 -29.23
N SER A 71 -30.90 11.11 -29.88
CA SER A 71 -32.30 11.25 -29.46
C SER A 71 -32.61 10.71 -28.05
N ASP A 72 -31.80 9.75 -27.58
CA ASP A 72 -31.99 9.09 -26.29
C ASP A 72 -31.30 9.86 -25.16
N LEU A 73 -30.45 10.84 -25.50
CA LEU A 73 -29.54 11.51 -24.60
C LEU A 73 -29.95 12.96 -24.31
N LYS A 74 -29.79 13.34 -23.04
CA LYS A 74 -29.90 14.73 -22.58
C LYS A 74 -28.74 15.04 -21.65
N VAL A 75 -28.26 16.26 -21.65
CA VAL A 75 -27.27 16.73 -20.66
C VAL A 75 -27.98 17.53 -19.58
N SER A 76 -27.73 17.18 -18.33
CA SER A 76 -28.20 17.91 -17.15
C SER A 76 -27.09 18.77 -16.57
N THR A 77 -27.41 20.02 -16.26
CA THR A 77 -26.48 20.99 -15.65
C THR A 77 -26.27 20.79 -14.14
N GLY A 78 -26.96 19.83 -13.55
CA GLY A 78 -26.84 19.44 -12.14
C GLY A 78 -27.69 18.21 -11.81
N GLY A 79 -28.04 18.03 -10.53
CA GLY A 79 -28.83 16.90 -10.02
C GLY A 79 -30.21 16.75 -10.66
N TRP A 80 -31.02 15.81 -10.16
CA TRP A 80 -32.26 15.32 -10.78
C TRP A 80 -33.25 16.40 -11.27
N PHE A 81 -33.25 17.57 -10.63
CA PHE A 81 -34.16 18.70 -10.88
C PHE A 81 -33.54 19.83 -11.73
N ALA A 82 -32.31 19.68 -12.20
CA ALA A 82 -31.65 20.70 -13.02
C ALA A 82 -32.17 20.70 -14.47
N GLY A 83 -32.01 21.85 -15.15
CA GLY A 83 -32.36 22.02 -16.56
C GLY A 83 -31.59 21.05 -17.45
N LYS A 84 -32.31 20.48 -18.44
CA LYS A 84 -31.84 19.46 -19.36
C LYS A 84 -31.80 20.00 -20.78
N THR A 85 -30.71 19.79 -21.49
CA THR A 85 -30.55 20.15 -22.91
C THR A 85 -30.47 18.88 -23.74
N ALA A 86 -31.17 18.84 -24.87
CA ALA A 86 -31.12 17.70 -25.79
C ALA A 86 -29.76 17.60 -26.49
N VAL A 87 -29.32 16.38 -26.75
CA VAL A 87 -28.13 16.11 -27.56
C VAL A 87 -28.56 16.00 -29.03
N THR A 88 -27.88 16.71 -29.92
CA THR A 88 -28.14 16.64 -31.37
C THR A 88 -27.24 15.64 -32.06
N ASP A 89 -25.99 15.55 -31.62
CA ASP A 89 -24.98 14.67 -32.22
C ASP A 89 -24.11 14.03 -31.13
N VAL A 90 -23.70 12.79 -31.39
CA VAL A 90 -22.75 12.02 -30.58
C VAL A 90 -21.57 11.68 -31.48
N LEU A 91 -20.42 12.29 -31.22
CA LEU A 91 -19.18 12.01 -31.92
C LEU A 91 -18.33 11.11 -31.02
N VAL A 92 -17.96 9.93 -31.51
CA VAL A 92 -17.14 8.96 -30.77
C VAL A 92 -15.77 8.90 -31.42
N HIS A 93 -14.70 8.90 -30.61
CA HIS A 93 -13.35 8.74 -31.12
C HIS A 93 -13.22 7.42 -31.90
N PRO A 94 -12.61 7.39 -33.11
CA PRO A 94 -12.50 6.17 -33.92
C PRO A 94 -11.83 5.00 -33.18
N ASP A 95 -10.84 5.30 -32.35
CA ASP A 95 -10.09 4.33 -31.55
C ASP A 95 -10.65 4.15 -30.12
N ALA A 96 -11.92 4.48 -29.88
CA ALA A 96 -12.52 4.37 -28.55
C ALA A 96 -12.45 2.95 -27.95
N ALA A 97 -12.56 1.92 -28.80
CA ALA A 97 -12.41 0.52 -28.37
C ALA A 97 -10.94 0.11 -28.12
N LEU A 98 -9.97 0.94 -28.53
CA LEU A 98 -8.53 0.68 -28.44
C LEU A 98 -7.83 1.51 -27.35
N GLY A 99 -8.61 2.20 -26.49
CA GLY A 99 -8.09 2.93 -25.32
C GLY A 99 -8.37 4.44 -25.35
N ALA A 100 -8.68 5.02 -26.50
CA ALA A 100 -9.09 6.43 -26.61
C ALA A 100 -10.58 6.61 -26.28
N ASP A 101 -11.01 6.14 -25.10
CA ASP A 101 -12.41 6.06 -24.65
C ASP A 101 -13.05 7.45 -24.41
N VAL A 102 -13.30 8.17 -25.50
CA VAL A 102 -13.74 9.57 -25.52
C VAL A 102 -14.90 9.77 -26.51
N ALA A 103 -15.93 10.48 -26.07
CA ALA A 103 -17.01 10.98 -26.90
C ALA A 103 -17.25 12.48 -26.65
N VAL A 104 -17.57 13.22 -27.72
CA VAL A 104 -18.00 14.62 -27.68
C VAL A 104 -19.47 14.71 -28.11
N LEU A 105 -20.27 15.36 -27.28
CA LEU A 105 -21.70 15.55 -27.49
C LEU A 105 -21.97 17.00 -27.90
N LYS A 106 -22.69 17.17 -29.01
CA LYS A 106 -23.20 18.49 -29.42
C LYS A 106 -24.59 18.71 -28.85
N LEU A 107 -24.78 19.88 -28.24
CA LEU A 107 -26.02 20.25 -27.58
C LEU A 107 -26.94 21.05 -28.51
N ALA A 108 -28.25 20.79 -28.43
CA ALA A 108 -29.26 21.51 -29.20
C ALA A 108 -29.28 23.02 -28.92
N LYS A 109 -28.85 23.44 -27.72
CA LYS A 109 -28.78 24.84 -27.28
C LYS A 109 -27.54 25.05 -26.41
N PRO A 110 -26.92 26.25 -26.45
CA PRO A 110 -25.87 26.59 -25.51
C PRO A 110 -26.35 26.55 -24.06
N ILE A 111 -25.47 26.10 -23.17
CA ILE A 111 -25.70 26.13 -21.74
C ILE A 111 -25.10 27.41 -21.16
N ALA A 112 -25.96 28.34 -20.75
CA ALA A 112 -25.58 29.52 -19.99
C ALA A 112 -26.29 29.52 -18.64
N LYS A 113 -25.55 29.19 -17.56
CA LYS A 113 -26.08 29.16 -16.18
C LYS A 113 -25.05 29.74 -15.22
N LYS A 114 -25.49 30.62 -14.31
CA LYS A 114 -24.62 31.21 -13.29
C LYS A 114 -23.94 30.12 -12.45
N GLY A 115 -22.61 30.19 -12.33
CA GLY A 115 -21.80 29.18 -11.62
C GLY A 115 -21.55 27.88 -12.41
N LEU A 116 -21.84 27.86 -13.72
CA LEU A 116 -21.38 26.82 -14.64
C LEU A 116 -20.53 27.50 -15.72
N ALA A 117 -19.34 26.96 -15.98
CA ALA A 117 -18.43 27.44 -17.01
C ALA A 117 -17.76 26.25 -17.69
N ALA A 118 -17.50 26.35 -18.98
CA ALA A 118 -16.67 25.36 -19.66
C ALA A 118 -15.26 25.35 -19.07
N VAL A 119 -14.55 24.22 -19.17
CA VAL A 119 -13.11 24.21 -18.89
C VAL A 119 -12.41 25.24 -19.79
N PRO A 120 -11.39 25.97 -19.29
CA PRO A 120 -10.64 26.93 -20.10
C PRO A 120 -9.93 26.28 -21.30
N GLY A 121 -9.65 24.98 -21.20
CA GLY A 121 -9.06 24.18 -22.25
C GLY A 121 -8.80 22.75 -21.79
N VAL A 122 -8.24 21.96 -22.69
CA VAL A 122 -7.69 20.62 -22.43
C VAL A 122 -6.17 20.76 -22.37
N VAL A 123 -5.51 20.00 -21.50
CA VAL A 123 -4.04 19.97 -21.43
C VAL A 123 -3.45 19.62 -22.80
N SER A 124 -2.40 20.33 -23.22
CA SER A 124 -1.75 20.16 -24.54
C SER A 124 -0.49 19.32 -24.50
N VAL A 125 -0.01 18.99 -23.29
CA VAL A 125 1.15 18.12 -23.05
C VAL A 125 0.83 17.16 -21.90
N PRO A 126 1.44 15.97 -21.86
CA PRO A 126 1.23 15.01 -20.77
C PRO A 126 1.51 15.65 -19.42
N THR A 127 0.62 15.44 -18.47
CA THR A 127 0.74 16.03 -17.13
C THR A 127 1.64 15.15 -16.26
N PRO A 128 2.67 15.71 -15.59
CA PRO A 128 3.63 14.89 -14.84
C PRO A 128 3.02 14.28 -13.58
N ALA A 129 3.52 13.10 -13.19
CA ALA A 129 3.23 12.52 -11.88
C ALA A 129 3.68 13.46 -10.76
N GLY A 130 2.95 13.45 -9.64
CA GLY A 130 3.12 14.42 -8.56
C GLY A 130 2.33 15.72 -8.76
N SER A 131 1.55 15.86 -9.83
CA SER A 131 0.61 16.99 -9.98
C SER A 131 -0.67 16.74 -9.18
N LEU A 132 -1.19 17.76 -8.51
CA LEU A 132 -2.48 17.70 -7.82
C LEU A 132 -3.61 17.89 -8.84
N ALA A 133 -4.56 16.97 -8.87
CA ALA A 133 -5.70 16.97 -9.77
C ALA A 133 -7.02 17.04 -9.00
N VAL A 134 -8.03 17.67 -9.61
CA VAL A 134 -9.41 17.70 -9.11
C VAL A 134 -10.27 16.79 -9.98
N VAL A 135 -10.82 15.74 -9.37
CA VAL A 135 -11.78 14.82 -9.98
C VAL A 135 -13.18 15.18 -9.54
N SER A 136 -14.16 15.18 -10.45
CA SER A 136 -15.52 15.64 -10.14
C SER A 136 -16.62 14.82 -10.81
N GLY A 137 -17.81 14.78 -10.21
CA GLY A 137 -18.97 14.12 -10.82
C GLY A 137 -20.20 14.13 -9.93
N TRP A 138 -21.39 13.97 -10.53
CA TRP A 138 -22.68 14.03 -9.84
C TRP A 138 -23.15 12.70 -9.23
N GLY A 139 -22.51 11.58 -9.56
CA GLY A 139 -22.88 10.26 -9.05
C GLY A 139 -24.31 9.80 -9.39
N TRP A 140 -24.63 8.57 -8.99
CA TRP A 140 -26.01 8.06 -9.08
C TRP A 140 -26.97 8.81 -8.15
N LEU A 141 -26.49 9.34 -7.01
CA LEU A 141 -27.34 10.07 -6.06
C LEU A 141 -27.68 11.49 -6.54
N GLY A 142 -27.07 11.99 -7.62
CA GLY A 142 -27.32 13.34 -8.14
C GLY A 142 -26.77 14.45 -7.24
N ILE A 143 -25.68 14.16 -6.53
CA ILE A 143 -24.93 15.09 -5.66
C ILE A 143 -23.57 15.33 -6.29
N LEU A 144 -23.22 16.60 -6.50
CA LEU A 144 -21.88 16.94 -7.02
C LEU A 144 -20.82 16.67 -5.95
N SER A 145 -19.95 15.72 -6.24
CA SER A 145 -18.77 15.41 -5.44
C SER A 145 -17.50 15.85 -6.17
N THR A 146 -16.53 16.30 -5.40
CA THR A 146 -15.16 16.59 -5.86
C THR A 146 -14.17 15.86 -4.96
N SER A 147 -13.05 15.43 -5.54
CA SER A 147 -11.93 14.81 -4.82
C SER A 147 -10.63 15.36 -5.37
N GLU A 148 -9.73 15.75 -4.48
CA GLU A 148 -8.33 15.98 -4.85
C GLU A 148 -7.62 14.63 -4.94
N GLN A 149 -6.83 14.43 -5.99
CA GLN A 149 -6.09 13.21 -6.26
C GLN A 149 -4.72 13.57 -6.81
N TRP A 150 -3.68 12.89 -6.33
CA TRP A 150 -2.33 13.07 -6.87
C TRP A 150 -2.16 12.20 -8.11
N LEU A 151 -1.65 12.79 -9.20
CA LEU A 151 -1.19 12.01 -10.33
C LEU A 151 -0.01 11.14 -9.90
N VAL A 152 -0.03 9.88 -10.30
CA VAL A 152 1.03 8.90 -10.03
C VAL A 152 1.55 8.35 -11.35
N LEU A 153 2.70 7.67 -11.30
CA LEU A 153 3.32 7.13 -12.51
C LEU A 153 2.40 6.12 -13.23
N PRO A 154 2.37 6.11 -14.58
CA PRO A 154 1.55 5.20 -15.41
C PRO A 154 1.60 3.71 -15.01
N ARG A 155 2.75 3.27 -14.48
CA ARG A 155 2.95 1.90 -13.99
C ARG A 155 2.00 1.49 -12.86
N TYR A 156 1.50 2.43 -12.05
CA TYR A 156 0.65 2.10 -10.90
C TYR A 156 -0.80 1.78 -11.27
N CYS A 157 -1.27 2.17 -12.46
CA CYS A 157 -2.59 1.79 -12.96
C CYS A 157 -2.56 0.76 -14.12
N GLY A 158 -1.38 0.18 -14.42
CA GLY A 158 -1.28 -1.00 -15.29
C GLY A 158 -1.37 -0.70 -16.78
N VAL A 159 -0.91 0.47 -17.21
CA VAL A 159 -0.99 0.92 -18.60
C VAL A 159 0.09 0.19 -19.43
N PRO A 160 -0.27 -0.52 -20.53
CA PRO A 160 0.72 -1.12 -21.42
C PRO A 160 1.62 -0.05 -22.05
N PRO A 161 2.92 -0.32 -22.32
CA PRO A 161 3.85 0.66 -22.90
C PRO A 161 3.46 1.22 -24.29
N GLN A 162 2.43 0.66 -24.92
CA GLN A 162 2.02 0.94 -26.30
C GLN A 162 0.58 1.48 -26.41
N ALA A 163 -0.17 1.57 -25.31
CA ALA A 163 -1.48 2.23 -25.32
C ALA A 163 -1.25 3.76 -25.27
N ALA A 164 -2.02 4.52 -26.05
CA ALA A 164 -2.09 5.97 -25.97
C ALA A 164 -2.07 6.40 -24.50
N ALA A 165 -1.23 7.40 -24.18
CA ALA A 165 -0.86 7.78 -22.83
C ALA A 165 -2.06 7.65 -21.88
N SER A 166 -1.90 6.89 -20.79
CA SER A 166 -2.96 6.79 -19.79
C SER A 166 -2.42 7.40 -18.50
N LEU A 167 -3.09 8.44 -18.04
CA LEU A 167 -2.78 9.11 -16.78
C LEU A 167 -3.21 8.20 -15.63
N CYS A 168 -2.45 8.19 -14.54
CA CYS A 168 -2.88 7.50 -13.31
C CYS A 168 -3.06 8.53 -12.20
N ALA A 169 -4.07 8.35 -11.35
CA ALA A 169 -4.23 9.12 -10.13
C ALA A 169 -4.51 8.23 -8.92
N ALA A 170 -3.94 8.59 -7.77
CA ALA A 170 -4.19 7.95 -6.49
C ALA A 170 -5.54 8.44 -5.91
N GLY A 171 -6.45 7.51 -5.70
CA GLY A 171 -7.82 7.75 -5.27
C GLY A 171 -8.79 6.81 -6.00
N SER A 172 -10.07 6.87 -5.63
CA SER A 172 -11.11 6.22 -6.42
C SER A 172 -12.24 7.20 -6.71
N PHE A 173 -12.77 7.11 -7.93
CA PHE A 173 -13.92 7.89 -8.37
C PHE A 173 -14.71 7.07 -9.40
N GLN A 174 -15.92 7.52 -9.74
CA GLN A 174 -16.76 6.82 -10.71
C GLN A 174 -16.15 6.80 -12.12
N ALA A 175 -16.47 5.75 -12.90
CA ALA A 175 -16.10 5.64 -14.31
C ALA A 175 -16.52 6.88 -15.10
N GLY A 176 -15.65 7.31 -16.01
CA GLY A 176 -15.81 8.45 -16.91
C GLY A 176 -15.70 9.81 -16.25
N ALA A 177 -15.37 9.89 -14.96
CA ALA A 177 -15.29 11.16 -14.27
C ALA A 177 -14.17 12.05 -14.83
N PRO A 178 -14.46 13.33 -15.09
CA PRO A 178 -13.45 14.29 -15.51
C PRO A 178 -12.45 14.59 -14.40
N LEU A 179 -11.18 14.57 -14.77
CA LEU A 179 -10.03 14.97 -13.98
C LEU A 179 -9.40 16.22 -14.60
N ALA A 180 -9.20 17.27 -13.79
CA ALA A 180 -8.56 18.50 -14.20
C ALA A 180 -7.32 18.82 -13.37
N VAL A 181 -6.31 19.42 -13.99
CA VAL A 181 -5.09 19.92 -13.35
C VAL A 181 -4.97 21.39 -13.69
N ASP A 182 -4.78 22.23 -12.67
CA ASP A 182 -4.76 23.70 -12.80
C ASP A 182 -5.98 24.27 -13.57
N GLY A 183 -7.14 23.62 -13.40
CA GLY A 183 -8.39 23.98 -14.06
C GLY A 183 -8.52 23.54 -15.53
N LEU A 184 -7.48 22.97 -16.13
CA LEU A 184 -7.50 22.39 -17.48
C LEU A 184 -7.90 20.91 -17.42
N LEU A 185 -8.74 20.47 -18.36
CA LEU A 185 -9.15 19.07 -18.41
C LEU A 185 -7.98 18.19 -18.85
N ALA A 186 -7.61 17.21 -18.03
CA ALA A 186 -6.47 16.34 -18.26
C ALA A 186 -6.86 14.90 -18.59
N GLY A 187 -7.92 14.37 -17.97
CA GLY A 187 -8.30 12.97 -18.17
C GLY A 187 -9.77 12.66 -17.94
N LEU A 188 -10.18 11.48 -18.41
CA LEU A 188 -11.47 10.86 -18.10
C LEU A 188 -11.22 9.51 -17.45
N ALA A 189 -11.81 9.26 -16.27
CA ALA A 189 -11.57 8.03 -15.53
C ALA A 189 -12.01 6.80 -16.35
N SER A 190 -11.15 5.81 -16.48
CA SER A 190 -11.52 4.51 -17.02
C SER A 190 -12.46 3.78 -16.04
N ALA A 191 -13.15 2.74 -16.50
CA ALA A 191 -14.00 1.93 -15.63
C ALA A 191 -13.21 1.44 -14.39
N PRO A 192 -13.79 1.49 -13.17
CA PRO A 192 -13.10 1.09 -11.96
C PRO A 192 -12.78 -0.40 -11.98
N GLY A 193 -11.50 -0.73 -12.13
CA GLY A 193 -10.97 -2.06 -11.86
C GLY A 193 -9.88 -2.51 -12.82
N LYS A 194 -8.80 -3.05 -12.22
CA LYS A 194 -7.69 -3.83 -12.80
C LYS A 194 -6.39 -3.09 -13.14
N GLY A 195 -6.05 -2.03 -12.41
CA GLY A 195 -4.64 -1.66 -12.23
C GLY A 195 -3.97 -2.56 -11.17
N PRO A 196 -2.63 -2.72 -11.18
CA PRO A 196 -1.90 -3.55 -10.22
C PRO A 196 -1.97 -2.98 -8.79
N VAL A 197 -2.23 -1.68 -8.63
CA VAL A 197 -2.36 -1.02 -7.32
C VAL A 197 -3.81 -0.70 -6.99
N LYS A 198 -4.29 -1.24 -5.87
CA LYS A 198 -5.64 -0.94 -5.35
C LYS A 198 -5.72 0.53 -4.92
N GLY A 199 -6.75 1.23 -5.36
CA GLY A 199 -6.93 2.65 -5.05
C GLY A 199 -6.16 3.59 -6.00
N VAL A 200 -5.69 3.09 -7.14
CA VAL A 200 -5.20 3.91 -8.25
C VAL A 200 -6.12 3.71 -9.45
N VAL A 201 -6.54 4.80 -10.08
CA VAL A 201 -7.43 4.78 -11.25
C VAL A 201 -6.66 5.23 -12.48
N SER A 202 -6.85 4.51 -13.59
CA SER A 202 -6.38 4.94 -14.91
C SER A 202 -7.37 5.92 -15.53
N TYR A 203 -6.83 6.85 -16.31
CA TYR A 203 -7.58 7.86 -17.05
C TYR A 203 -7.08 7.85 -18.48
N VAL A 204 -7.99 8.07 -19.43
CA VAL A 204 -7.60 8.41 -20.81
C VAL A 204 -6.85 9.74 -20.75
N ASP A 205 -5.60 9.80 -21.22
CA ASP A 205 -4.86 11.06 -21.28
C ASP A 205 -5.39 11.90 -22.44
N LEU A 206 -5.99 13.04 -22.12
CA LEU A 206 -6.50 13.93 -23.15
C LEU A 206 -5.38 14.69 -23.86
N ALA A 207 -4.14 14.68 -23.35
CA ALA A 207 -2.98 15.22 -24.06
C ALA A 207 -2.59 14.40 -25.30
N ASP A 208 -3.15 13.19 -25.47
CA ASP A 208 -2.85 12.35 -26.63
C ASP A 208 -3.15 13.10 -27.95
N PRO A 209 -2.20 13.15 -28.91
CA PRO A 209 -2.39 13.89 -30.16
C PRO A 209 -3.61 13.46 -30.98
N SER A 210 -3.99 12.17 -30.94
CA SER A 210 -5.17 11.66 -31.63
C SER A 210 -6.44 12.21 -30.98
N VAL A 211 -6.50 12.18 -29.66
CA VAL A 211 -7.61 12.72 -28.86
C VAL A 211 -7.74 14.24 -29.04
N GLN A 212 -6.63 14.97 -29.01
CA GLN A 212 -6.59 16.42 -29.25
C GLN A 212 -7.14 16.79 -30.64
N LYS A 213 -6.68 16.08 -31.68
CA LYS A 213 -7.15 16.29 -33.05
C LYS A 213 -8.65 15.98 -33.18
N PHE A 214 -9.11 14.92 -32.53
CA PHE A 214 -10.52 14.56 -32.50
C PHE A 214 -11.38 15.64 -31.82
N ILE A 215 -10.97 16.14 -30.65
CA ILE A 215 -11.71 17.20 -29.93
C ILE A 215 -11.77 18.48 -30.78
N ALA A 216 -10.66 18.87 -31.41
CA ALA A 216 -10.62 20.05 -32.29
C ALA A 216 -11.55 19.90 -33.50
N ALA A 217 -11.54 18.74 -34.17
CA ALA A 217 -12.44 18.46 -35.28
C ALA A 217 -13.92 18.42 -34.83
N ALA A 218 -14.20 17.82 -33.67
CA ALA A 218 -15.55 17.68 -33.13
C ALA A 218 -16.17 19.02 -32.71
N THR A 219 -15.34 19.96 -32.23
CA THR A 219 -15.77 21.30 -31.79
C THR A 219 -15.62 22.37 -32.86
N GLY A 220 -14.97 22.07 -33.99
CA GLY A 220 -14.77 23.00 -35.11
C GLY A 220 -13.65 24.03 -34.87
N THR A 221 -12.67 23.72 -34.02
CA THR A 221 -11.58 24.64 -33.62
C THR A 221 -10.25 24.33 -34.31
N GLU A 222 -10.25 23.74 -35.52
CA GLU A 222 -9.02 23.50 -36.28
C GLU A 222 -8.26 24.83 -36.53
N THR A 223 -7.13 25.02 -35.85
CA THR A 223 -6.15 26.06 -36.20
C THR A 223 -5.40 25.62 -37.45
N GLY A 224 -5.43 26.46 -38.49
CA GLY A 224 -5.02 26.13 -39.86
C GLY A 224 -3.67 25.44 -40.03
N SER A 225 -3.65 24.51 -40.99
CA SER A 225 -2.48 23.81 -41.53
C SER A 225 -1.35 24.74 -41.99
N PRO A 226 -0.06 24.35 -41.88
CA PRO A 226 0.99 24.92 -42.71
C PRO A 226 0.90 24.36 -44.15
N PRO A 227 1.39 25.09 -45.18
CA PRO A 227 1.11 24.80 -46.57
C PRO A 227 1.79 23.51 -47.05
N ARG A 228 1.09 22.82 -47.95
CA ARG A 228 1.54 21.61 -48.64
C ARG A 228 2.77 21.92 -49.52
N PRO A 229 3.92 21.23 -49.36
CA PRO A 229 5.00 21.30 -50.35
C PRO A 229 4.62 20.50 -51.62
N PRO A 230 5.14 20.88 -52.80
CA PRO A 230 4.76 20.26 -54.05
C PRO A 230 5.26 18.81 -54.13
N ARG A 231 4.49 17.97 -54.83
CA ARG A 231 4.84 16.57 -55.09
C ARG A 231 6.14 16.49 -55.89
N SER A 232 7.19 15.94 -55.29
CA SER A 232 8.33 15.34 -55.99
C SER A 232 8.42 13.86 -55.65
N ASN A 233 8.76 13.04 -56.64
CA ASN A 233 8.91 11.59 -56.50
C ASN A 233 9.84 11.20 -55.33
N PRO A 234 9.57 10.07 -54.64
CA PRO A 234 10.33 9.66 -53.47
C PRO A 234 11.81 9.39 -53.83
N PRO A 235 12.79 9.90 -53.05
CA PRO A 235 14.16 9.48 -53.18
C PRO A 235 14.32 8.06 -52.64
N ARG A 236 15.21 7.30 -53.29
CA ARG A 236 15.67 5.98 -52.85
C ARG A 236 16.18 6.05 -51.40
N PRO A 237 15.87 5.08 -50.53
CA PRO A 237 16.33 5.10 -49.14
C PRO A 237 17.88 5.05 -49.08
N PRO A 238 18.51 5.76 -48.13
CA PRO A 238 19.95 5.68 -47.93
C PRO A 238 20.32 4.29 -47.37
N PRO A 239 21.54 3.80 -47.64
CA PRO A 239 22.01 2.55 -47.05
C PRO A 239 22.07 2.69 -45.53
N PRO A 240 21.77 1.61 -44.78
CA PRO A 240 21.82 1.64 -43.32
C PRO A 240 23.25 1.99 -42.86
N SER A 241 23.36 3.01 -42.02
CA SER A 241 24.58 3.27 -41.26
C SER A 241 24.72 2.19 -40.17
N PRO A 242 25.93 1.68 -39.91
CA PRO A 242 26.14 0.49 -39.10
C PRO A 242 25.79 0.74 -37.64
N SER A 243 24.92 -0.12 -37.09
CA SER A 243 24.68 -0.23 -35.65
C SER A 243 25.98 -0.49 -34.88
N PRO A 244 26.08 -0.06 -33.60
CA PRO A 244 27.19 -0.47 -32.76
C PRO A 244 27.21 -2.00 -32.70
N ALA A 245 28.34 -2.60 -33.05
CA ALA A 245 28.50 -4.03 -33.10
C ALA A 245 28.09 -4.67 -31.76
N ALA A 246 27.05 -5.50 -31.80
CA ALA A 246 26.71 -6.41 -30.73
C ALA A 246 27.93 -7.30 -30.46
N ARG A 247 28.42 -7.30 -29.21
CA ARG A 247 29.38 -8.31 -28.76
C ARG A 247 28.64 -9.63 -28.67
N VAL A 248 28.88 -10.49 -29.65
CA VAL A 248 28.52 -11.91 -29.60
C VAL A 248 29.48 -12.57 -28.60
N SER A 249 28.94 -13.05 -27.47
CA SER A 249 29.67 -13.91 -26.54
C SER A 249 29.27 -15.36 -26.82
N THR A 250 30.11 -16.10 -27.53
CA THR A 250 29.94 -17.54 -27.76
C THR A 250 30.41 -18.34 -26.53
N ARG A 251 29.53 -19.21 -26.01
CA ARG A 251 29.95 -20.39 -25.23
C ARG A 251 30.09 -21.61 -26.18
N PRO A 252 30.83 -22.66 -25.79
CA PRO A 252 31.23 -23.76 -26.68
C PRO A 252 30.09 -24.65 -27.23
N ASP A 253 28.85 -24.49 -26.74
CA ASP A 253 27.79 -25.48 -26.97
C ASP A 253 26.77 -25.09 -28.06
N GLY A 254 27.02 -24.02 -28.82
CA GLY A 254 26.35 -23.79 -30.11
C GLY A 254 24.87 -23.37 -30.06
N VAL A 255 24.32 -22.96 -28.91
CA VAL A 255 22.94 -22.43 -28.83
C VAL A 255 22.94 -20.92 -29.12
N VAL A 256 22.22 -20.52 -30.17
CA VAL A 256 21.96 -19.11 -30.52
C VAL A 256 20.68 -18.68 -29.77
N LEU A 257 20.81 -17.84 -28.75
CA LEU A 257 19.68 -17.19 -28.10
C LEU A 257 19.25 -15.95 -28.92
N GLN A 258 18.02 -15.95 -29.43
CA GLN A 258 17.36 -14.72 -29.87
C GLN A 258 17.13 -13.83 -28.63
N VAL A 259 17.22 -12.50 -28.82
CA VAL A 259 16.91 -11.52 -27.76
C VAL A 259 15.40 -11.59 -27.47
N GLY A 260 15.02 -12.37 -26.46
CA GLY A 260 13.64 -12.49 -25.97
C GLY A 260 13.22 -11.30 -25.10
N THR A 261 11.90 -11.15 -24.92
CA THR A 261 11.30 -10.24 -23.92
C THR A 261 11.66 -10.68 -22.50
N ALA A 262 11.62 -9.76 -21.53
CA ALA A 262 11.89 -10.08 -20.12
C ALA A 262 10.80 -10.98 -19.53
N SER A 263 11.18 -11.92 -18.66
CA SER A 263 10.24 -12.72 -17.86
C SER A 263 9.88 -12.04 -16.55
N ALA A 264 8.71 -12.36 -16.01
CA ALA A 264 8.24 -11.83 -14.74
C ALA A 264 7.78 -12.95 -13.80
N ILE A 265 8.20 -12.87 -12.52
CA ILE A 265 7.59 -13.65 -11.44
C ILE A 265 6.74 -12.71 -10.61
N HIS A 266 5.42 -12.81 -10.75
CA HIS A 266 4.47 -12.04 -9.95
C HIS A 266 4.25 -12.70 -8.59
N VAL A 267 4.61 -12.00 -7.52
CA VAL A 267 4.39 -12.51 -6.15
C VAL A 267 2.91 -12.49 -5.77
N ASN A 268 2.07 -11.66 -6.40
CA ASN A 268 0.62 -11.73 -6.22
C ASN A 268 -0.02 -12.61 -7.32
N GLY A 269 -0.32 -13.87 -6.97
CA GLY A 269 -1.12 -14.75 -7.82
C GLY A 269 -0.42 -15.34 -9.05
N GLY A 270 0.85 -14.99 -9.30
CA GLY A 270 1.68 -15.64 -10.32
C GLY A 270 2.33 -16.94 -9.83
N LEU A 271 2.53 -17.08 -8.52
CA LEU A 271 3.08 -18.29 -7.90
C LEU A 271 1.98 -19.29 -7.48
N PRO A 272 2.29 -20.60 -7.46
CA PRO A 272 1.38 -21.61 -6.93
C PRO A 272 1.07 -21.41 -5.45
N THR A 273 -0.08 -21.89 -4.96
CA THR A 273 -0.48 -21.75 -3.53
C THR A 273 0.58 -22.22 -2.52
N LYS A 274 1.36 -23.25 -2.87
CA LYS A 274 2.56 -23.68 -2.12
C LYS A 274 3.78 -23.17 -2.86
N GLU A 275 4.02 -21.89 -2.73
CA GLU A 275 5.09 -21.20 -3.44
C GLU A 275 6.48 -21.56 -2.92
N PRO A 276 7.49 -21.60 -3.81
CA PRO A 276 8.90 -21.62 -3.41
C PRO A 276 9.34 -20.25 -2.90
N LEU A 277 10.48 -20.21 -2.19
CA LEU A 277 11.21 -18.96 -1.98
C LEU A 277 11.74 -18.47 -3.33
N VAL A 278 11.59 -17.18 -3.61
CA VAL A 278 12.21 -16.54 -4.78
C VAL A 278 13.47 -15.80 -4.30
N LEU A 279 14.63 -16.31 -4.70
CA LEU A 279 15.96 -15.84 -4.27
C LEU A 279 16.78 -15.39 -5.48
N LYS A 280 17.72 -14.47 -5.26
CA LYS A 280 18.70 -14.09 -6.30
C LYS A 280 19.60 -15.29 -6.64
N ASP A 281 19.96 -15.45 -7.91
CA ASP A 281 20.94 -16.48 -8.32
C ASP A 281 22.36 -16.00 -8.00
N GLY A 282 22.84 -16.36 -6.81
CA GLY A 282 24.16 -15.99 -6.31
C GLY A 282 24.13 -15.37 -4.90
N LEU A 283 25.32 -15.14 -4.36
CA LEU A 283 25.50 -14.50 -3.05
C LEU A 283 25.59 -12.99 -3.23
N ASN A 284 24.82 -12.24 -2.45
CA ASN A 284 24.93 -10.79 -2.34
C ASN A 284 25.69 -10.44 -1.06
N GLY A 285 26.90 -9.88 -1.19
CA GLY A 285 27.77 -9.64 -0.04
C GLY A 285 28.18 -10.92 0.72
N GLY A 286 28.12 -12.08 0.06
CA GLY A 286 28.43 -13.38 0.66
C GLY A 286 27.24 -14.12 1.28
N GLU A 287 26.03 -13.57 1.26
CA GLU A 287 24.81 -14.23 1.76
C GLU A 287 23.74 -14.38 0.67
N LEU A 288 22.87 -15.39 0.79
CA LEU A 288 21.69 -15.51 -0.05
C LEU A 288 20.64 -14.48 0.35
N ALA A 289 19.99 -13.87 -0.64
CA ALA A 289 18.96 -12.86 -0.44
C ALA A 289 17.71 -13.16 -1.26
N PHE A 290 16.56 -12.74 -0.74
CA PHE A 290 15.31 -12.73 -1.49
C PHE A 290 15.45 -11.88 -2.75
N HIS A 291 14.83 -12.34 -3.84
CA HIS A 291 14.65 -11.50 -5.02
C HIS A 291 13.37 -10.70 -4.82
N GLU A 292 13.52 -9.41 -4.52
CA GLU A 292 12.40 -8.49 -4.33
C GLU A 292 11.87 -8.00 -5.68
N PRO A 293 10.57 -7.71 -5.81
CA PRO A 293 10.00 -7.07 -6.99
C PRO A 293 10.70 -5.76 -7.36
N ASP A 294 10.97 -5.57 -8.64
CA ASP A 294 11.55 -4.34 -9.19
C ASP A 294 10.51 -3.49 -9.96
N SER A 295 9.36 -4.09 -10.30
CA SER A 295 8.24 -3.40 -10.94
C SER A 295 6.89 -3.89 -10.41
N GLY A 296 6.26 -3.10 -9.54
CA GLY A 296 4.98 -3.50 -8.94
C GLY A 296 5.17 -4.72 -8.06
N ASP A 297 4.49 -5.82 -8.37
CA ASP A 297 4.62 -7.12 -7.70
C ASP A 297 5.49 -8.12 -8.49
N ALA A 298 6.08 -7.69 -9.61
CA ALA A 298 6.89 -8.53 -10.48
C ALA A 298 8.37 -8.46 -10.10
N VAL A 299 9.00 -9.63 -10.01
CA VAL A 299 10.45 -9.79 -10.17
C VAL A 299 10.72 -9.94 -11.66
N VAL A 300 11.20 -8.88 -12.31
CA VAL A 300 11.53 -8.88 -13.74
C VAL A 300 12.94 -9.41 -13.94
N LEU A 301 13.10 -10.32 -14.91
CA LEU A 301 14.36 -10.93 -15.30
C LEU A 301 14.56 -10.69 -16.79
N ALA A 302 15.70 -10.17 -17.19
CA ALA A 302 16.06 -10.09 -18.61
C ALA A 302 16.35 -11.49 -19.17
N ALA A 303 16.16 -11.69 -20.47
CA ALA A 303 16.46 -12.97 -21.12
C ALA A 303 17.90 -13.45 -20.80
N GLY A 304 18.02 -14.68 -20.31
CA GLY A 304 19.29 -15.27 -19.84
C GLY A 304 19.66 -14.95 -18.37
N GLU A 305 18.95 -14.03 -17.69
CA GLU A 305 19.08 -13.86 -16.25
C GLU A 305 18.46 -15.03 -15.49
N ARG A 306 18.96 -15.26 -14.28
CA ARG A 306 18.65 -16.45 -13.51
C ARG A 306 18.10 -16.09 -12.14
N VAL A 307 17.18 -16.91 -11.67
CA VAL A 307 16.57 -16.82 -10.35
C VAL A 307 16.62 -18.19 -9.68
N ARG A 308 16.85 -18.19 -8.37
CA ARG A 308 16.88 -19.42 -7.57
C ARG A 308 15.53 -19.58 -6.88
N LEU A 309 14.89 -20.71 -7.11
CA LEU A 309 13.60 -21.08 -6.52
C LEU A 309 13.81 -22.24 -5.55
N VAL A 310 13.36 -22.07 -4.31
CA VAL A 310 13.64 -23.05 -3.24
C VAL A 310 12.38 -23.49 -2.50
N CYS A 311 12.09 -24.78 -2.52
CA CYS A 311 11.10 -25.42 -1.67
C CYS A 311 11.72 -25.80 -0.32
N ALA A 312 11.88 -24.83 0.57
CA ALA A 312 12.54 -25.01 1.86
C ALA A 312 11.81 -26.02 2.78
N GLY A 313 12.59 -26.79 3.55
CA GLY A 313 12.09 -27.75 4.53
C GLY A 313 12.44 -29.21 4.22
N LYS A 314 12.67 -30.01 5.28
CA LYS A 314 13.04 -31.43 5.15
C LYS A 314 11.96 -32.22 4.41
N GLY A 315 12.34 -32.86 3.31
CA GLY A 315 11.42 -33.65 2.47
C GLY A 315 10.44 -32.83 1.62
N ASN A 316 10.52 -31.49 1.67
CA ASN A 316 9.84 -30.64 0.69
C ASN A 316 10.52 -30.77 -0.68
N GLY A 317 9.94 -30.20 -1.73
CA GLY A 317 10.52 -30.20 -3.08
C GLY A 317 9.49 -29.85 -4.13
N PHE A 318 9.95 -29.57 -5.34
CA PHE A 318 9.10 -29.25 -6.48
C PHE A 318 8.29 -30.46 -6.92
N THR A 319 7.01 -30.25 -7.24
CA THR A 319 6.10 -31.31 -7.69
C THR A 319 6.50 -31.86 -9.06
N ASN A 320 6.97 -31.00 -9.96
CA ASN A 320 7.25 -31.35 -11.36
C ASN A 320 8.71 -31.74 -11.64
N PHE A 321 9.61 -31.59 -10.67
CA PHE A 321 11.04 -31.89 -10.82
C PHE A 321 11.51 -32.83 -9.71
N LYS A 322 11.36 -34.15 -9.89
CA LYS A 322 11.86 -35.28 -9.05
C LYS A 322 12.26 -34.93 -7.60
N SER A 323 11.41 -34.22 -6.85
CA SER A 323 11.69 -33.76 -5.48
C SER A 323 12.93 -32.87 -5.29
N SER A 324 13.44 -32.21 -6.34
CA SER A 324 14.45 -31.17 -6.16
C SER A 324 13.93 -30.14 -5.17
N GLN A 325 14.76 -29.72 -4.23
CA GLN A 325 14.41 -28.66 -3.28
C GLN A 325 14.82 -27.29 -3.77
N ASP A 326 15.69 -27.27 -4.76
CA ASP A 326 16.40 -26.08 -5.21
C ASP A 326 16.52 -26.16 -6.72
N LEU A 327 16.07 -25.12 -7.40
CA LEU A 327 16.10 -25.01 -8.85
C LEU A 327 16.63 -23.63 -9.21
N THR A 328 17.56 -23.60 -10.16
CA THR A 328 17.84 -22.36 -10.88
C THR A 328 16.99 -22.33 -12.15
N ALA A 329 16.21 -21.27 -12.29
CA ALA A 329 15.36 -21.00 -13.43
C ALA A 329 15.98 -19.85 -14.23
N GLU A 330 16.22 -20.07 -15.51
CA GLU A 330 16.75 -19.06 -16.44
C GLU A 330 15.61 -18.45 -17.26
N CYS A 331 15.55 -17.13 -17.31
CA CYS A 331 14.57 -16.36 -18.06
C CYS A 331 14.71 -16.63 -19.57
N VAL A 332 13.58 -16.89 -20.23
CA VAL A 332 13.54 -17.06 -21.69
C VAL A 332 12.71 -15.95 -22.33
N GLU A 333 11.39 -15.99 -22.16
CA GLU A 333 10.39 -15.06 -22.70
C GLU A 333 9.09 -15.21 -21.89
N ASP A 334 8.39 -14.09 -21.64
CA ASP A 334 7.12 -14.06 -20.89
C ASP A 334 7.19 -14.81 -19.55
N ASP A 335 6.24 -15.68 -19.22
CA ASP A 335 6.25 -16.47 -17.97
C ASP A 335 7.04 -17.79 -18.08
N ALA A 336 7.78 -17.99 -19.18
CA ALA A 336 8.52 -19.21 -19.46
C ALA A 336 9.97 -19.15 -18.95
N PHE A 337 10.33 -20.16 -18.17
CA PHE A 337 11.66 -20.35 -17.61
C PHE A 337 12.27 -21.65 -18.10
N LEU A 338 13.58 -21.64 -18.34
CA LEU A 338 14.36 -22.83 -18.60
C LEU A 338 14.88 -23.41 -17.28
N VAL A 339 14.44 -24.62 -16.95
CA VAL A 339 14.87 -25.37 -15.76
C VAL A 339 15.39 -26.73 -16.21
N ASN A 340 16.66 -27.04 -15.92
CA ASN A 340 17.32 -28.28 -16.36
C ASN A 340 17.16 -28.58 -17.87
N GLY A 341 17.17 -27.55 -18.71
CA GLY A 341 16.98 -27.67 -20.16
C GLY A 341 15.52 -27.86 -20.61
N GLN A 342 14.55 -27.79 -19.69
CA GLN A 342 13.12 -27.88 -19.99
C GLN A 342 12.45 -26.50 -19.81
N SER A 343 11.69 -26.07 -20.82
CA SER A 343 10.86 -24.86 -20.73
C SER A 343 9.64 -25.15 -19.86
N VAL A 344 9.47 -24.39 -18.79
CA VAL A 344 8.38 -24.53 -17.82
C VAL A 344 7.80 -23.17 -17.47
N GLN A 345 6.50 -23.14 -17.20
CA GLN A 345 5.82 -21.92 -16.80
C GLN A 345 5.96 -21.74 -15.28
N VAL A 346 6.09 -20.50 -14.80
CA VAL A 346 6.31 -20.22 -13.37
C VAL A 346 5.22 -20.82 -12.46
N HIS A 347 3.95 -20.82 -12.90
CA HIS A 347 2.83 -21.41 -12.17
C HIS A 347 2.92 -22.95 -12.03
N GLN A 348 3.86 -23.60 -12.71
CA GLN A 348 4.11 -25.04 -12.63
C GLN A 348 5.21 -25.37 -11.60
N LEU A 349 5.88 -24.37 -11.03
CA LEU A 349 7.00 -24.53 -10.11
C LEU A 349 6.53 -24.53 -8.64
N GLY A 350 5.54 -25.36 -8.33
CA GLY A 350 4.96 -25.48 -7.00
C GLY A 350 5.69 -26.46 -6.09
N CYS A 351 5.69 -26.18 -4.79
CA CYS A 351 6.22 -27.05 -3.75
C CYS A 351 5.19 -28.08 -3.26
N LYS A 352 5.67 -29.22 -2.78
CA LYS A 352 4.84 -30.25 -2.14
C LYS A 352 4.21 -29.76 -0.83
N ALA A 353 4.93 -28.93 -0.07
CA ALA A 353 4.50 -28.32 1.17
C ALA A 353 4.86 -26.83 1.18
N GLU A 354 4.22 -26.06 2.08
CA GLU A 354 4.63 -24.69 2.35
C GLU A 354 6.11 -24.64 2.76
N ALA A 355 6.83 -23.62 2.32
CA ALA A 355 8.23 -23.43 2.69
C ALA A 355 8.39 -23.35 4.22
N SER A 356 9.18 -24.27 4.78
CA SER A 356 9.47 -24.29 6.22
C SER A 356 10.48 -23.21 6.58
N ASN A 357 10.15 -22.40 7.58
CA ASN A 357 11.08 -21.48 8.23
C ASN A 357 11.64 -22.08 9.53
N SER A 358 12.79 -21.57 9.98
CA SER A 358 13.43 -21.91 11.24
C SER A 358 13.98 -20.65 11.91
N ALA A 359 14.35 -20.78 13.18
CA ALA A 359 15.03 -19.75 13.94
C ALA A 359 16.27 -20.32 14.61
N ARG A 360 17.41 -19.61 14.53
CA ARG A 360 18.71 -20.08 15.04
C ARG A 360 19.40 -19.02 15.90
N LYS A 361 20.00 -19.44 17.01
CA LYS A 361 20.88 -18.59 17.81
C LYS A 361 22.17 -18.36 17.03
N VAL A 362 22.56 -17.10 16.85
CA VAL A 362 23.77 -16.73 16.08
C VAL A 362 24.79 -15.95 16.89
N GLY A 363 24.42 -15.47 18.08
CA GLY A 363 25.33 -14.68 18.90
C GLY A 363 24.68 -14.06 20.11
N THR A 364 25.19 -12.89 20.46
CA THR A 364 24.70 -12.06 21.57
C THR A 364 24.38 -10.66 21.06
N CYS A 365 23.53 -9.95 21.78
CA CYS A 365 23.10 -8.59 21.45
C CYS A 365 22.89 -7.75 22.72
N GLY A 366 22.66 -6.45 22.53
CA GLY A 366 22.71 -5.44 23.59
C GLY A 366 24.13 -4.94 23.83
N ASP A 367 24.28 -3.77 24.44
CA ASP A 367 25.55 -3.07 24.60
C ASP A 367 26.65 -3.90 25.27
N ASN A 368 26.27 -4.85 26.13
CA ASN A 368 27.19 -5.73 26.86
C ASN A 368 27.06 -7.20 26.46
N GLY A 369 26.40 -7.51 25.34
CA GLY A 369 26.15 -8.89 24.90
C GLY A 369 25.28 -9.69 25.87
N GLN A 370 24.46 -9.02 26.67
CA GLN A 370 23.66 -9.64 27.74
C GLN A 370 22.44 -10.41 27.24
N PHE A 371 22.03 -10.21 26.00
CA PHE A 371 20.87 -10.85 25.38
C PHE A 371 21.30 -11.81 24.27
N THR A 372 20.39 -12.67 23.85
CA THR A 372 20.64 -13.64 22.79
C THR A 372 20.25 -13.07 21.43
N GLN A 373 21.16 -13.10 20.46
CA GLN A 373 20.87 -12.77 19.07
C GLN A 373 20.37 -14.03 18.34
N ILE A 374 19.19 -13.91 17.72
CA ILE A 374 18.49 -15.00 17.04
C ILE A 374 18.13 -14.51 15.64
N ARG A 375 18.30 -15.35 14.61
CA ARG A 375 17.84 -15.07 13.25
C ARG A 375 16.68 -15.98 12.88
N ILE A 376 15.60 -15.41 12.38
CA ILE A 376 14.48 -16.13 11.74
C ILE A 376 14.69 -16.07 10.22
N GLY A 377 14.51 -17.21 9.55
CA GLY A 377 14.79 -17.34 8.14
C GLY A 377 14.50 -18.74 7.60
N PHE A 378 15.23 -19.11 6.54
CA PHE A 378 15.03 -20.36 5.81
C PHE A 378 16.35 -21.07 5.56
N GLU A 379 16.38 -22.37 5.85
CA GLU A 379 17.49 -23.25 5.48
C GLU A 379 17.44 -23.52 3.96
N VAL A 380 18.55 -23.26 3.27
CA VAL A 380 18.69 -23.42 1.81
C VAL A 380 20.02 -24.14 1.53
N GLY A 381 19.97 -25.48 1.47
CA GLY A 381 21.20 -26.28 1.44
C GLY A 381 21.98 -26.09 2.75
N ASP A 382 23.25 -25.67 2.63
CA ASP A 382 24.11 -25.34 3.78
C ASP A 382 24.01 -23.85 4.18
N ASP A 383 23.32 -23.04 3.37
CA ASP A 383 23.11 -21.61 3.61
C ASP A 383 21.84 -21.34 4.41
N PHE A 384 21.74 -20.11 4.94
CA PHE A 384 20.55 -19.64 5.65
C PHE A 384 20.17 -18.24 5.21
N VAL A 385 18.98 -18.11 4.63
CA VAL A 385 18.43 -16.83 4.19
C VAL A 385 17.82 -16.14 5.40
N THR A 386 18.53 -15.14 5.94
CA THR A 386 18.06 -14.36 7.08
C THR A 386 16.97 -13.38 6.66
N GLN A 387 15.87 -13.34 7.41
CA GLN A 387 14.77 -12.40 7.17
C GLN A 387 14.60 -11.40 8.33
N ILE A 388 14.61 -11.91 9.57
CA ILE A 388 14.44 -11.10 10.78
C ILE A 388 15.58 -11.42 11.73
N GLU A 389 16.20 -10.40 12.29
CA GLU A 389 17.12 -10.53 13.41
C GLU A 389 16.40 -10.11 14.70
N ASN A 390 16.37 -10.98 15.70
CA ASN A 390 15.79 -10.73 17.01
C ASN A 390 16.89 -10.61 18.06
N CYS A 391 16.70 -9.68 18.99
CA CYS A 391 17.39 -9.66 20.26
C CYS A 391 16.41 -10.07 21.36
N PHE A 392 16.78 -11.08 22.12
CA PHE A 392 15.87 -11.76 23.05
C PHE A 392 16.51 -11.95 24.42
N ASP A 393 15.84 -11.54 25.49
CA ASP A 393 16.27 -11.86 26.84
C ASP A 393 15.78 -13.25 27.22
N SER A 394 16.66 -14.24 27.17
CA SER A 394 16.32 -15.63 27.51
C SER A 394 16.08 -15.86 28.99
N ARG A 395 16.36 -14.89 29.87
CA ARG A 395 16.17 -15.02 31.33
C ARG A 395 14.74 -14.70 31.73
N THR A 396 14.16 -13.68 31.10
CA THR A 396 12.79 -13.20 31.37
C THR A 396 11.82 -13.51 30.23
N PHE A 397 12.34 -14.02 29.10
CA PHE A 397 11.63 -14.30 27.86
C PHE A 397 11.02 -13.07 27.18
N ASP A 398 11.71 -11.93 27.29
CA ASP A 398 11.30 -10.66 26.68
C ASP A 398 11.87 -10.48 25.28
N ALA A 399 11.02 -10.09 24.33
CA ALA A 399 11.44 -9.63 23.01
C ALA A 399 12.00 -8.19 23.14
N VAL A 400 13.33 -8.06 23.09
CA VAL A 400 14.03 -6.78 23.29
C VAL A 400 13.86 -5.90 22.06
N TYR A 401 14.25 -6.42 20.89
CA TYR A 401 13.97 -5.80 19.60
C TYR A 401 13.97 -6.83 18.45
N SER A 402 13.35 -6.47 17.34
CA SER A 402 13.47 -7.13 16.04
C SER A 402 13.95 -6.12 15.00
N ARG A 403 14.80 -6.57 14.09
CA ARG A 403 15.33 -5.82 12.95
C ARG A 403 14.95 -6.52 11.65
N ALA A 404 14.48 -5.75 10.68
CA ALA A 404 14.22 -6.18 9.31
C ALA A 404 14.60 -5.06 8.33
N HIS A 405 14.75 -5.42 7.06
CA HIS A 405 14.97 -4.47 5.97
C HIS A 405 13.65 -4.20 5.25
N LEU A 406 13.38 -2.93 4.94
CA LEU A 406 12.19 -2.51 4.23
C LEU A 406 12.60 -1.69 3.01
N THR A 407 12.11 -2.07 1.84
CA THR A 407 12.45 -1.44 0.56
C THR A 407 11.19 -0.97 -0.15
N PRO A 408 11.30 -0.11 -1.17
CA PRO A 408 10.14 0.30 -1.98
C PRO A 408 9.40 -0.88 -2.65
N ALA A 409 10.05 -2.04 -2.78
CA ALA A 409 9.43 -3.26 -3.29
C ALA A 409 8.28 -3.77 -2.41
N ILE A 410 8.15 -3.29 -1.16
CA ILE A 410 7.00 -3.59 -0.29
C ILE A 410 5.66 -3.15 -0.91
N ALA A 411 5.66 -2.22 -1.87
CA ALA A 411 4.47 -1.88 -2.66
C ALA A 411 3.85 -3.10 -3.36
N GLY A 412 4.67 -4.09 -3.72
CA GLY A 412 4.29 -5.33 -4.37
C GLY A 412 4.08 -6.52 -3.44
N HIS A 413 4.06 -6.34 -2.12
CA HIS A 413 3.90 -7.45 -1.18
C HIS A 413 2.66 -8.30 -1.48
N GLU A 414 2.74 -9.59 -1.16
CA GLU A 414 1.65 -10.52 -1.41
C GLU A 414 0.45 -10.24 -0.49
N SER A 415 -0.73 -10.15 -1.08
CA SER A 415 -1.98 -9.91 -0.35
C SER A 415 -2.72 -11.22 -0.06
N GLY A 416 -3.52 -11.24 1.00
CA GLY A 416 -4.37 -12.40 1.32
C GLY A 416 -3.64 -13.63 1.90
N VAL A 417 -2.33 -13.58 2.13
CA VAL A 417 -1.57 -14.66 2.75
C VAL A 417 -2.17 -15.05 4.10
N GLN A 418 -2.57 -16.32 4.23
CA GLN A 418 -3.20 -16.83 5.43
C GLN A 418 -2.24 -16.77 6.63
N ARG A 419 -2.73 -16.23 7.74
CA ARG A 419 -1.99 -16.18 9.01
C ARG A 419 -1.87 -17.60 9.60
N PRO A 420 -0.68 -18.05 10.00
CA PRO A 420 -0.53 -19.27 10.80
C PRO A 420 -1.40 -19.23 12.06
N LYS A 421 -2.04 -20.36 12.38
CA LYS A 421 -2.89 -20.45 13.59
C LYS A 421 -2.06 -20.45 14.88
N ASN A 422 -0.87 -21.04 14.81
CA ASN A 422 0.01 -21.22 15.96
C ASN A 422 1.30 -20.43 15.76
N PHE A 423 1.72 -19.74 16.81
CA PHE A 423 3.05 -19.14 16.88
C PHE A 423 4.05 -20.17 17.37
N GLN A 424 5.27 -20.11 16.85
CA GLN A 424 6.36 -21.00 17.22
C GLN A 424 6.92 -20.59 18.60
N PRO A 425 6.92 -21.50 19.61
CA PRO A 425 7.42 -21.24 20.95
C PRO A 425 8.93 -21.49 21.10
N THR A 426 9.68 -21.58 20.00
CA THR A 426 11.13 -21.82 20.03
C THR A 426 11.82 -20.80 20.95
N PHE A 427 12.79 -21.28 21.75
CA PHE A 427 13.56 -20.51 22.75
C PHE A 427 12.82 -20.13 24.05
N TYR A 428 11.62 -20.68 24.30
CA TYR A 428 10.90 -20.49 25.56
C TYR A 428 11.07 -21.65 26.57
N GLU A 429 12.07 -22.52 26.35
CA GLU A 429 12.38 -23.67 27.20
C GLU A 429 11.12 -24.51 27.51
N ASN A 430 10.70 -24.58 28.77
CA ASN A 430 9.51 -25.32 29.23
C ASN A 430 8.26 -24.43 29.35
N LEU A 431 8.35 -23.14 29.01
CA LEU A 431 7.21 -22.24 29.00
C LEU A 431 6.39 -22.47 27.73
N VAL A 432 5.06 -22.38 27.84
CA VAL A 432 4.14 -22.47 26.70
C VAL A 432 3.48 -21.11 26.50
N PRO A 433 4.09 -20.16 25.77
CA PRO A 433 3.64 -18.76 25.74
C PRO A 433 2.19 -18.60 25.26
N ASN A 434 1.73 -19.48 24.37
CA ASN A 434 0.36 -19.46 23.86
C ASN A 434 -0.70 -19.50 24.96
N THR A 435 -0.46 -20.23 26.06
CA THR A 435 -1.43 -20.29 27.16
C THR A 435 -1.50 -18.96 27.90
N LEU A 436 -0.40 -18.23 28.01
CA LEU A 436 -0.34 -16.96 28.73
C LEU A 436 -1.09 -15.82 28.00
N TYR A 437 -1.15 -15.87 26.67
CA TYR A 437 -1.93 -14.94 25.87
C TYR A 437 -3.45 -15.22 25.85
N ILE A 438 -3.93 -16.30 26.50
CA ILE A 438 -5.36 -16.56 26.63
C ILE A 438 -5.95 -15.61 27.67
N ARG A 439 -7.03 -14.90 27.34
CA ARG A 439 -7.67 -13.89 28.24
C ARG A 439 -7.95 -14.38 29.65
N LYS A 440 -8.43 -15.62 29.79
CA LYS A 440 -8.65 -16.24 31.11
C LYS A 440 -7.36 -16.26 31.94
N ASN A 441 -6.24 -16.63 31.32
CA ASN A 441 -4.95 -16.71 32.00
C ASN A 441 -4.35 -15.32 32.23
N GLN A 442 -4.57 -14.37 31.32
CA GLN A 442 -4.25 -12.96 31.57
C GLN A 442 -5.00 -12.44 32.80
N ARG A 443 -6.30 -12.71 32.93
CA ARG A 443 -7.07 -12.33 34.13
C ARG A 443 -6.50 -12.96 35.39
N SER A 444 -6.12 -14.24 35.35
CA SER A 444 -5.47 -14.90 36.49
C SER A 444 -4.15 -14.23 36.88
N ALA A 445 -3.29 -13.94 35.90
CA ALA A 445 -2.00 -13.27 36.14
C ALA A 445 -2.19 -11.85 36.69
N ILE A 446 -3.07 -11.05 36.08
CA ILE A 446 -3.38 -9.69 36.53
C ILE A 446 -4.05 -9.70 37.91
N ALA A 447 -4.95 -10.65 38.20
CA ALA A 447 -5.57 -10.76 39.53
C ALA A 447 -4.54 -11.08 40.62
N GLN A 448 -3.56 -11.94 40.30
CA GLN A 448 -2.45 -12.23 41.20
C GLN A 448 -1.59 -10.99 41.46
N LEU A 449 -1.27 -10.22 40.42
CA LEU A 449 -0.45 -9.01 40.53
C LEU A 449 -1.17 -7.90 41.29
N LEU A 450 -2.44 -7.63 40.96
CA LEU A 450 -3.22 -6.52 41.52
C LEU A 450 -3.93 -6.87 42.84
N GLY A 451 -3.92 -8.15 43.24
CA GLY A 451 -4.63 -8.62 44.43
C GLY A 451 -6.16 -8.56 44.33
N SER A 452 -6.74 -8.45 43.12
CA SER A 452 -8.19 -8.38 42.91
C SER A 452 -8.61 -8.97 41.56
N ALA A 453 -9.56 -9.90 41.59
CA ALA A 453 -10.17 -10.48 40.40
C ALA A 453 -11.08 -9.46 39.68
N GLU A 454 -11.70 -8.55 40.43
CA GLU A 454 -12.55 -7.48 39.91
C GLU A 454 -11.73 -6.49 39.10
N LEU A 455 -10.54 -6.08 39.59
CA LEU A 455 -9.61 -5.24 38.83
C LEU A 455 -9.12 -5.97 37.57
N ALA A 456 -8.79 -7.25 37.67
CA ALA A 456 -8.37 -8.03 36.50
C ALA A 456 -9.45 -8.11 35.42
N GLN A 457 -10.72 -8.31 35.81
CA GLN A 457 -11.85 -8.32 34.88
C GLN A 457 -12.14 -6.92 34.30
N LYS A 458 -11.93 -5.86 35.09
CA LYS A 458 -12.03 -4.47 34.62
C LYS A 458 -11.02 -4.17 33.50
N TYR A 459 -9.76 -4.57 33.68
CA TYR A 459 -8.70 -4.25 32.71
C TYR A 459 -8.61 -5.23 31.54
N ILE A 460 -8.86 -6.51 31.77
CA ILE A 460 -8.96 -7.53 30.72
C ILE A 460 -10.45 -7.78 30.45
N GLY A 461 -11.05 -6.90 29.65
CA GLY A 461 -12.49 -6.90 29.35
C GLY A 461 -12.96 -8.12 28.55
N ASP A 462 -14.27 -8.34 28.52
CA ASP A 462 -14.90 -9.36 27.67
C ASP A 462 -15.06 -8.91 26.21
N ASP A 463 -14.87 -7.61 25.93
CA ASP A 463 -14.94 -7.05 24.58
C ASP A 463 -13.79 -7.50 23.67
N SER A 464 -13.82 -7.11 22.40
CA SER A 464 -12.83 -7.51 21.39
C SER A 464 -11.53 -6.68 21.38
N THR A 465 -11.28 -5.83 22.39
CA THR A 465 -10.24 -4.79 22.32
C THR A 465 -9.40 -4.61 23.60
N HIS A 466 -9.92 -4.92 24.78
CA HIS A 466 -9.22 -4.73 26.06
C HIS A 466 -8.58 -6.03 26.55
N PHE A 467 -7.51 -6.44 25.87
CA PHE A 467 -6.67 -7.57 26.25
C PHE A 467 -5.26 -7.38 25.68
N LEU A 468 -4.30 -8.15 26.18
CA LEU A 468 -2.94 -8.16 25.66
C LEU A 468 -2.83 -9.11 24.47
N ALA A 469 -2.69 -8.56 23.29
CA ALA A 469 -2.41 -9.30 22.06
C ALA A 469 -0.92 -9.62 21.91
N ARG A 470 -0.63 -10.53 20.99
CA ARG A 470 0.73 -10.82 20.50
C ARG A 470 1.14 -9.71 19.51
N GLY A 471 1.60 -8.59 20.04
CA GLY A 471 2.06 -7.44 19.23
C GLY A 471 3.36 -7.80 18.54
N HIS A 472 3.37 -7.81 17.21
CA HIS A 472 4.58 -8.14 16.45
C HIS A 472 5.59 -6.99 16.52
N LEU A 473 6.87 -7.32 16.64
CA LEU A 473 7.96 -6.36 16.50
C LEU A 473 8.29 -6.16 15.00
N SER A 474 8.49 -7.25 14.27
CA SER A 474 8.49 -7.24 12.80
C SER A 474 7.14 -7.75 12.29
N ALA A 475 6.33 -6.84 11.74
CA ALA A 475 4.94 -7.13 11.38
C ALA A 475 4.85 -7.97 10.10
N LYS A 476 3.80 -8.81 10.01
CA LYS A 476 3.52 -9.62 8.81
C LYS A 476 3.52 -8.79 7.53
N ALA A 477 2.93 -7.59 7.58
CA ALA A 477 2.76 -6.73 6.41
C ALA A 477 4.05 -6.01 5.97
N ASP A 478 5.14 -6.12 6.74
CA ASP A 478 6.45 -5.56 6.39
C ASP A 478 7.29 -6.54 5.55
N HIS A 479 6.70 -7.64 5.07
CA HIS A 479 7.37 -8.69 4.30
C HIS A 479 6.64 -9.00 3.01
N ILE A 480 7.40 -9.25 1.94
CA ILE A 480 6.88 -9.31 0.57
C ILE A 480 6.24 -10.68 0.27
N GLN A 481 7.03 -11.76 0.26
CA GLN A 481 6.59 -13.09 -0.15
C GLN A 481 5.78 -13.79 0.96
N GLY A 482 4.83 -14.66 0.61
CA GLY A 482 4.04 -15.41 1.55
C GLY A 482 4.84 -16.23 2.57
N PRO A 483 5.96 -16.93 2.23
CA PRO A 483 6.84 -17.55 3.19
C PRO A 483 7.36 -16.56 4.22
N GLN A 484 7.80 -15.37 3.77
CA GLN A 484 8.33 -14.34 4.67
C GLN A 484 7.25 -13.87 5.65
N GLN A 485 6.03 -13.66 5.15
CA GLN A 485 4.89 -13.28 5.99
C GLN A 485 4.51 -14.36 7.03
N ARG A 486 4.63 -15.65 6.69
CA ARG A 486 4.39 -16.76 7.64
C ARG A 486 5.52 -16.88 8.68
N ALA A 487 6.75 -16.50 8.33
CA ALA A 487 7.90 -16.55 9.21
C ALA A 487 7.88 -15.50 10.34
N THR A 488 6.97 -14.52 10.35
CA THR A 488 6.87 -13.54 11.44
C THR A 488 6.27 -14.11 12.73
N PHE A 489 5.66 -15.31 12.68
CA PHE A 489 4.84 -15.90 13.74
C PHE A 489 5.66 -16.70 14.76
N TYR A 490 6.69 -16.07 15.33
CA TYR A 490 7.48 -16.60 16.44
C TYR A 490 7.24 -15.79 17.71
N TYR A 491 7.20 -16.44 18.88
CA TYR A 491 7.02 -15.70 20.14
C TYR A 491 8.19 -14.76 20.45
N ILE A 492 9.41 -15.07 20.00
CA ILE A 492 10.57 -14.17 20.10
C ILE A 492 10.44 -12.88 19.27
N ASN A 493 9.47 -12.82 18.35
CA ASN A 493 9.15 -11.65 17.53
C ASN A 493 7.85 -10.95 17.99
N VAL A 494 7.33 -11.28 19.17
CA VAL A 494 6.18 -10.58 19.75
C VAL A 494 6.40 -10.21 21.21
N ALA A 495 5.72 -9.15 21.65
CA ALA A 495 5.56 -8.84 23.06
C ALA A 495 4.08 -8.57 23.39
N PRO A 496 3.70 -8.54 24.69
CA PRO A 496 2.33 -8.21 25.07
C PRO A 496 2.00 -6.77 24.67
N GLN A 497 0.96 -6.58 23.87
CA GLN A 497 0.53 -5.25 23.43
C GLN A 497 -0.98 -5.12 23.62
N TRP A 498 -1.44 -4.04 24.23
CA TRP A 498 -2.87 -3.80 24.35
C TRP A 498 -3.51 -3.73 22.97
N GLN A 499 -4.60 -4.48 22.75
CA GLN A 499 -5.19 -4.59 21.42
C GLN A 499 -5.77 -3.26 20.91
N THR A 500 -6.18 -2.35 21.79
CA THR A 500 -6.56 -0.97 21.42
C THR A 500 -5.39 -0.18 20.83
N PHE A 501 -4.16 -0.42 21.29
CA PHE A 501 -2.95 0.19 20.74
C PHE A 501 -2.44 -0.53 19.49
N ASN A 502 -2.27 -1.85 19.59
CA ASN A 502 -1.81 -2.72 18.50
C ASN A 502 -2.68 -2.58 17.23
N GLY A 503 -4.01 -2.59 17.40
CA GLY A 503 -4.96 -2.57 16.30
C GLY A 503 -5.33 -1.18 15.79
N ASP A 504 -4.71 -0.11 16.31
CA ASP A 504 -5.02 1.26 15.91
C ASP A 504 -3.73 2.09 15.67
N ASN A 505 -3.27 2.92 16.61
CA ASN A 505 -2.14 3.82 16.32
C ASN A 505 -0.87 3.07 15.94
N TRP A 506 -0.61 1.88 16.49
CA TRP A 506 0.56 1.09 16.12
C TRP A 506 0.47 0.56 14.68
N GLU A 507 -0.68 0.02 14.29
CA GLU A 507 -0.93 -0.44 12.90
C GLU A 507 -0.84 0.71 11.90
N LYS A 508 -1.38 1.89 12.25
CA LYS A 508 -1.27 3.11 11.44
C LYS A 508 0.16 3.58 11.29
N LEU A 509 0.97 3.52 12.36
CA LEU A 509 2.40 3.82 12.28
C LEU A 509 3.10 2.85 11.32
N GLU A 510 2.87 1.54 11.48
CA GLU A 510 3.43 0.52 10.59
C GLU A 510 3.04 0.76 9.12
N SER A 511 1.77 1.09 8.85
CA SER A 511 1.31 1.46 7.50
C SER A 511 1.98 2.72 6.98
N SER A 512 2.04 3.77 7.80
CA SER A 512 2.63 5.06 7.41
C SER A 512 4.11 4.90 7.07
N VAL A 513 4.85 4.05 7.80
CA VAL A 513 6.26 3.73 7.50
C VAL A 513 6.39 3.01 6.16
N ARG A 514 5.54 2.01 5.86
CA ARG A 514 5.54 1.33 4.55
C ARG A 514 5.24 2.32 3.41
N ASP A 515 4.21 3.15 3.56
CA ASP A 515 3.82 4.14 2.56
C ASP A 515 4.92 5.20 2.32
N TRP A 516 5.60 5.63 3.40
CA TRP A 516 6.74 6.54 3.33
C TRP A 516 7.94 5.90 2.62
N VAL A 517 8.27 4.63 2.90
CA VAL A 517 9.34 3.91 2.18
C VAL A 517 9.06 3.83 0.68
N VAL A 518 7.83 3.50 0.31
CA VAL A 518 7.41 3.43 -1.10
C VAL A 518 7.48 4.79 -1.79
N SER A 519 6.93 5.84 -1.17
CA SER A 519 6.86 7.19 -1.76
C SER A 519 8.21 7.91 -1.80
N SER A 520 9.08 7.68 -0.81
CA SER A 520 10.43 8.25 -0.77
C SER A 520 11.42 7.52 -1.68
N GLY A 521 11.12 6.27 -2.08
CA GLY A 521 12.02 5.43 -2.86
C GLY A 521 13.26 4.97 -2.09
N ARG A 522 13.25 5.06 -0.75
CA ARG A 522 14.39 4.75 0.12
C ARG A 522 14.30 3.35 0.68
N SER A 523 15.43 2.65 0.72
CA SER A 523 15.57 1.39 1.45
C SER A 523 16.10 1.66 2.86
N VAL A 524 15.46 1.09 3.87
CA VAL A 524 15.72 1.41 5.27
C VAL A 524 15.82 0.16 6.14
N HIS A 525 16.57 0.29 7.23
CA HIS A 525 16.52 -0.65 8.34
C HIS A 525 15.41 -0.22 9.29
N VAL A 526 14.47 -1.14 9.57
CA VAL A 526 13.42 -0.94 10.57
C VAL A 526 13.76 -1.78 11.79
N VAL A 527 13.91 -1.12 12.94
CA VAL A 527 14.14 -1.77 14.22
C VAL A 527 12.99 -1.43 15.15
N THR A 528 12.22 -2.44 15.55
CA THR A 528 11.13 -2.29 16.51
C THR A 528 11.54 -2.95 17.82
N GLY A 529 11.31 -2.33 18.96
CA GLY A 529 11.59 -2.94 20.25
C GLY A 529 10.67 -2.47 21.36
N THR A 530 11.01 -2.92 22.56
CA THR A 530 10.24 -2.65 23.77
C THR A 530 11.10 -1.98 24.84
N TRP A 531 10.46 -1.24 25.75
CA TRP A 531 11.15 -0.59 26.88
C TRP A 531 10.25 -0.42 28.10
N GLY A 532 10.84 -0.57 29.30
CA GLY A 532 10.15 -0.46 30.59
C GLY A 532 9.08 -1.52 30.85
N THR A 533 8.40 -1.43 32.00
CA THR A 533 7.27 -2.30 32.37
C THR A 533 6.02 -1.45 32.55
N ALA A 534 4.91 -1.82 31.90
CA ALA A 534 3.62 -1.18 32.13
C ALA A 534 3.11 -1.50 33.55
N THR A 535 2.38 -0.57 34.14
CA THR A 535 1.79 -0.72 35.47
C THR A 535 0.28 -0.53 35.45
N LEU A 536 -0.40 -1.10 36.42
CA LEU A 536 -1.78 -0.76 36.77
C LEU A 536 -1.89 -0.61 38.29
N PRO A 537 -2.83 0.21 38.79
CA PRO A 537 -3.04 0.32 40.22
C PRO A 537 -3.63 -0.98 40.77
N ASP A 538 -3.02 -1.49 41.84
CA ASP A 538 -3.50 -2.64 42.59
C ASP A 538 -4.71 -2.30 43.47
N LYS A 539 -5.17 -3.28 44.27
CA LYS A 539 -6.29 -3.11 45.20
C LYS A 539 -6.11 -1.98 46.23
N ASP A 540 -4.87 -1.58 46.50
CA ASP A 540 -4.51 -0.51 47.44
C ASP A 540 -4.19 0.80 46.70
N GLY A 541 -4.36 0.84 45.37
CA GLY A 541 -4.09 2.00 44.52
C GLY A 541 -2.60 2.19 44.18
N LYS A 542 -1.74 1.20 44.47
CA LYS A 542 -0.31 1.28 44.16
C LYS A 542 -0.04 0.74 42.76
N GLU A 543 0.69 1.51 41.97
CA GLU A 543 1.16 1.11 40.64
C GLU A 543 2.01 -0.17 40.73
N THR A 544 1.54 -1.22 40.05
CA THR A 544 2.13 -2.56 40.06
C THR A 544 2.47 -3.00 38.65
N GLU A 545 3.70 -3.47 38.47
CA GLU A 545 4.23 -3.95 37.20
C GLU A 545 3.50 -5.19 36.67
N LEU A 546 3.34 -5.25 35.36
CA LEU A 546 2.58 -6.29 34.69
C LEU A 546 3.47 -7.34 34.00
N TYR A 547 3.14 -8.61 34.21
CA TYR A 547 3.80 -9.78 33.61
C TYR A 547 2.74 -10.80 33.19
N LEU A 548 2.93 -11.49 32.06
CA LEU A 548 2.00 -12.54 31.64
C LEU A 548 2.15 -13.82 32.47
N GLN A 549 3.32 -14.03 33.10
CA GLN A 549 3.54 -15.06 34.10
C GLN A 549 3.98 -14.39 35.42
N ALA A 550 3.01 -14.08 36.26
CA ALA A 550 3.17 -13.22 37.43
C ALA A 550 4.15 -13.75 38.48
N ASP A 551 4.11 -15.06 38.78
CA ASP A 551 4.94 -15.70 39.82
C ASP A 551 6.45 -15.69 39.52
N LYS A 552 6.81 -15.77 38.23
CA LYS A 552 8.20 -15.78 37.77
C LYS A 552 8.65 -14.44 37.17
N GLN A 553 7.73 -13.50 37.01
CA GLN A 553 7.95 -12.25 36.28
C GLN A 553 8.47 -12.50 34.86
N TYR A 554 7.94 -13.54 34.20
CA TYR A 554 8.29 -13.85 32.81
C TYR A 554 7.32 -13.18 31.84
N ILE A 555 7.87 -12.76 30.70
CA ILE A 555 7.18 -12.03 29.63
C ILE A 555 6.54 -10.77 30.21
N ARG A 556 7.36 -9.73 30.37
CA ARG A 556 6.91 -8.43 30.85
C ARG A 556 5.92 -7.82 29.86
N VAL A 557 4.93 -7.10 30.37
CA VAL A 557 4.13 -6.21 29.53
C VAL A 557 4.92 -4.91 29.40
N PRO A 558 5.46 -4.58 28.22
CA PRO A 558 6.31 -3.41 28.08
C PRO A 558 5.51 -2.12 28.26
N LYS A 559 6.13 -1.10 28.86
CA LYS A 559 5.53 0.24 28.97
C LYS A 559 5.50 0.96 27.62
N TYR A 560 6.58 0.81 26.86
CA TYR A 560 6.75 1.44 25.56
C TYR A 560 7.01 0.38 24.49
N TYR A 561 6.39 0.60 23.33
CA TYR A 561 6.93 0.11 22.07
C TYR A 561 7.66 1.27 21.38
N TRP A 562 8.77 0.98 20.73
CA TRP A 562 9.49 1.95 19.93
C TRP A 562 9.83 1.35 18.56
N LYS A 563 9.90 2.21 17.54
CA LYS A 563 10.29 1.84 16.17
C LYS A 563 11.26 2.88 15.63
N VAL A 564 12.44 2.43 15.22
CA VAL A 564 13.43 3.25 14.53
C VAL A 564 13.40 2.91 13.05
N VAL A 565 13.29 3.93 12.21
CA VAL A 565 13.45 3.86 10.75
C VAL A 565 14.76 4.53 10.42
N TYR A 566 15.74 3.78 9.94
CA TYR A 566 17.10 4.25 9.66
C TYR A 566 17.46 4.03 8.20
N ASP A 567 17.83 5.12 7.52
CA ASP A 567 18.34 5.11 6.16
C ASP A 567 19.88 5.05 6.20
N PRO A 568 20.50 3.89 5.90
CA PRO A 568 21.95 3.75 5.97
C PRO A 568 22.70 4.55 4.89
N ALA A 569 22.04 4.93 3.80
CA ALA A 569 22.66 5.66 2.70
C ALA A 569 22.85 7.14 3.04
N THR A 570 21.90 7.72 3.77
CA THR A 570 21.93 9.13 4.18
C THR A 570 22.26 9.34 5.65
N LYS A 571 22.37 8.26 6.43
CA LYS A 571 22.53 8.29 7.90
C LYS A 571 21.41 9.05 8.61
N GLN A 572 20.24 9.19 7.96
CA GLN A 572 19.07 9.81 8.56
C GLN A 572 18.23 8.78 9.32
N ALA A 573 17.61 9.18 10.43
CA ALA A 573 16.72 8.29 11.18
C ALA A 573 15.56 8.99 11.87
N ALA A 574 14.48 8.25 12.09
CA ALA A 574 13.36 8.67 12.93
C ALA A 574 13.08 7.59 13.99
N ALA A 575 12.82 8.00 15.23
CA ALA A 575 12.28 7.13 16.26
C ALA A 575 10.83 7.49 16.57
N PHE A 576 9.97 6.49 16.66
CA PHE A 576 8.57 6.59 17.05
C PHE A 576 8.37 5.78 18.32
N VAL A 577 7.69 6.36 19.32
CA VAL A 577 7.44 5.71 20.60
C VAL A 577 5.95 5.73 20.88
N GLY A 578 5.40 4.61 21.36
CA GLY A 578 4.01 4.50 21.77
C GLY A 578 3.88 3.90 23.17
N LEU A 579 3.06 4.52 24.01
CA LEU A 579 2.70 4.05 25.35
C LEU A 579 1.71 2.89 25.25
N ASN A 580 2.14 1.73 25.72
CA ASN A 580 1.38 0.50 25.73
C ASN A 580 0.55 0.37 27.02
N ASN A 581 -0.32 1.35 27.27
CA ASN A 581 -1.29 1.27 28.36
C ASN A 581 -2.49 2.20 28.11
N PRO A 582 -3.67 1.68 27.75
CA PRO A 582 -4.85 2.49 27.49
C PRO A 582 -5.49 3.07 28.77
N TYR A 583 -5.04 2.62 29.96
CA TYR A 583 -5.58 3.05 31.26
C TYR A 583 -4.70 4.07 31.98
N HIS A 584 -3.48 4.28 31.49
CA HIS A 584 -2.54 5.27 32.04
C HIS A 584 -2.86 6.65 31.48
N GLU A 585 -2.92 7.68 32.32
CA GLU A 585 -3.00 9.06 31.84
C GLU A 585 -1.59 9.59 31.60
N THR A 586 -1.24 9.87 30.34
CA THR A 586 0.11 10.31 29.97
C THR A 586 0.52 11.57 30.73
N GLN A 587 1.68 11.49 31.37
CA GLN A 587 2.34 12.59 32.07
C GLN A 587 3.55 13.08 31.27
N PRO A 588 4.05 14.31 31.50
CA PRO A 588 5.25 14.81 30.83
C PRO A 588 6.47 13.89 30.96
N ALA A 589 6.62 13.18 32.08
CA ALA A 589 7.72 12.24 32.31
C ALA A 589 7.64 10.95 31.48
N ASP A 590 6.49 10.68 30.84
CA ASP A 590 6.35 9.55 29.93
C ASP A 590 6.86 9.86 28.51
N VAL A 591 7.03 11.14 28.19
CA VAL A 591 7.61 11.59 26.92
C VAL A 591 9.14 11.62 27.07
N LEU A 592 9.80 10.63 26.48
CA LEU A 592 11.22 10.33 26.73
C LEU A 592 12.20 11.31 26.05
N CYS A 593 11.70 12.23 25.24
CA CYS A 593 12.50 13.10 24.39
C CYS A 593 11.71 14.35 24.02
N GLU A 594 12.32 15.31 23.32
CA GLU A 594 11.55 16.35 22.62
C GLU A 594 10.71 15.71 21.50
N ASP A 595 9.39 15.96 21.52
CA ASP A 595 8.48 15.41 20.51
C ASP A 595 8.61 16.16 19.17
N VAL A 596 9.19 15.49 18.18
CA VAL A 596 9.41 16.01 16.83
C VAL A 596 8.38 15.50 15.81
N CYS A 597 7.24 14.95 16.22
CA CYS A 597 6.26 14.36 15.30
C CYS A 597 5.73 15.32 14.24
N ALA A 598 5.71 16.63 14.52
CA ALA A 598 5.29 17.65 13.56
C ALA A 598 6.14 17.67 12.27
N ARG A 599 7.35 17.09 12.28
CA ARG A 599 8.22 16.95 11.09
C ARG A 599 7.72 15.89 10.12
N TYR A 600 6.94 14.91 10.59
CA TYR A 600 6.53 13.75 9.82
C TYR A 600 5.05 13.86 9.42
N ASN A 601 4.77 14.73 8.44
CA ASN A 601 3.41 14.99 7.94
C ASN A 601 2.73 13.79 7.24
N TRP A 602 3.49 12.71 7.00
CA TRP A 602 3.04 11.45 6.42
C TRP A 602 2.50 10.46 7.46
N LEU A 603 2.61 10.77 8.76
CA LEU A 603 2.04 9.94 9.83
C LEU A 603 0.52 10.08 9.90
N SER A 604 -0.18 8.95 9.90
CA SER A 604 -1.65 8.90 10.01
C SER A 604 -2.18 8.55 11.41
N TRP A 605 -1.29 8.19 12.35
CA TRP A 605 -1.67 7.87 13.73
C TRP A 605 -2.22 9.10 14.46
N LYS A 606 -3.11 8.89 15.43
CA LYS A 606 -3.61 9.96 16.30
C LYS A 606 -2.78 9.93 17.57
N ALA A 607 -1.58 10.50 17.50
CA ALA A 607 -0.55 10.44 18.55
C ALA A 607 -1.09 10.78 19.95
N SER A 608 -1.97 11.78 20.09
CA SER A 608 -2.53 12.18 21.38
C SER A 608 -3.66 11.29 21.92
N ASN A 609 -4.07 10.24 21.19
CA ASN A 609 -5.16 9.36 21.62
C ASN A 609 -4.64 8.30 22.61
N GLN A 610 -4.88 8.52 23.90
CA GLN A 610 -4.46 7.63 24.97
C GLN A 610 -4.99 6.20 24.82
N GLN A 611 -6.27 6.04 24.49
CA GLN A 611 -6.93 4.73 24.43
C GLN A 611 -6.31 3.87 23.33
N SER A 612 -5.91 4.51 22.22
CA SER A 612 -5.23 3.87 21.10
C SER A 612 -3.71 3.84 21.26
N GLY A 613 -3.18 4.14 22.45
CA GLY A 613 -1.75 4.27 22.72
C GLY A 613 -1.23 5.65 22.34
N TYR A 614 -0.91 6.46 23.35
CA TYR A 614 -0.31 7.78 23.16
C TYR A 614 1.06 7.63 22.51
N GLY A 615 1.32 8.38 21.44
CA GLY A 615 2.55 8.31 20.66
C GLY A 615 3.29 9.65 20.62
N PHE A 616 4.60 9.59 20.40
CA PHE A 616 5.48 10.74 20.18
C PHE A 616 6.69 10.31 19.33
N CYS A 617 7.43 11.27 18.80
CA CYS A 617 8.55 11.03 17.90
C CYS A 617 9.83 11.64 18.48
N CYS A 618 10.93 10.92 18.40
CA CYS A 618 12.22 11.34 18.94
C CYS A 618 13.30 11.43 17.88
N ASP A 619 14.31 12.25 18.18
CA ASP A 619 15.66 11.99 17.69
C ASP A 619 16.18 10.65 18.26
N VAL A 620 16.78 9.82 17.41
CA VAL A 620 17.25 8.47 17.81
C VAL A 620 18.35 8.56 18.86
N ASN A 621 19.25 9.53 18.76
CA ASN A 621 20.36 9.69 19.70
C ASN A 621 19.87 10.19 21.06
N GLU A 622 18.86 11.07 21.09
CA GLU A 622 18.22 11.48 22.34
C GLU A 622 17.47 10.32 22.99
N LEU A 623 16.69 9.56 22.21
CA LEU A 623 15.95 8.41 22.75
C LEU A 623 16.90 7.34 23.30
N ARG A 624 18.03 7.07 22.62
CA ARG A 624 19.02 6.05 23.04
C ARG A 624 19.65 6.35 24.40
N LYS A 625 19.70 7.62 24.84
CA LYS A 625 20.20 7.97 26.19
C LYS A 625 19.35 7.35 27.31
N ILE A 626 18.09 7.05 27.02
CA ILE A 626 17.15 6.43 27.96
C ILE A 626 16.89 4.98 27.56
N VAL A 627 16.58 4.72 26.30
CA VAL A 627 16.33 3.38 25.76
C VAL A 627 17.63 2.75 25.31
N THR A 628 18.40 2.23 26.25
CA THR A 628 19.74 1.65 26.02
C THR A 628 19.71 0.31 25.27
N THR A 629 18.54 -0.15 24.83
CA THR A 629 18.39 -1.35 23.99
C THR A 629 18.33 -1.02 22.50
N ILE A 630 18.27 0.26 22.12
CA ILE A 630 18.38 0.68 20.72
C ILE A 630 19.79 0.34 20.23
N PRO A 631 19.94 -0.47 19.17
CA PRO A 631 21.26 -0.90 18.70
C PRO A 631 22.21 0.27 18.40
N ALA A 632 23.47 0.11 18.85
CA ALA A 632 24.52 1.11 18.71
C ALA A 632 25.02 1.27 17.26
N ASP A 633 24.80 0.28 16.40
CA ASP A 633 25.13 0.30 14.97
C ASP A 633 24.14 1.13 14.13
N ILE A 634 23.08 1.69 14.74
CA ILE A 634 22.25 2.73 14.13
C ILE A 634 22.96 4.08 14.30
N GLU A 635 23.84 4.39 13.37
CA GLU A 635 24.63 5.63 13.32
C GLU A 635 23.81 6.79 12.72
N ALA A 636 22.82 7.28 13.46
CA ALA A 636 21.98 8.39 13.03
C ALA A 636 22.76 9.73 13.15
N GLU A 637 22.98 10.41 12.02
CA GLU A 637 23.64 11.72 11.95
C GLU A 637 22.63 12.88 11.91
N SER A 638 21.41 12.62 11.44
CA SER A 638 20.33 13.61 11.41
C SER A 638 18.95 12.94 11.40
N LEU A 639 17.92 13.75 11.63
CA LEU A 639 16.53 13.29 11.56
C LEU A 639 16.12 12.95 10.11
N LEU A 640 15.20 11.99 9.98
CA LEU A 640 14.59 11.60 8.69
C LEU A 640 13.91 12.76 7.96
#